data_AF-A0A9D9Q4H8-F1
#
_entry.id   AF-A0A9D9Q4H8-F1
#
_cell.length_a   1.000
_cell.length_b   1.000
_cell.length_c   1.000
_cell.angle_alpha   90.00
_cell.angle_beta   90.00
_cell.angle_gamma   90.00
#
_symmetry.space_group_name_H-M   'P 1'
#
loop_
_entity.id
_entity.type
_entity.pdbx_description
1 polymer ?
#
loop_
_entity_poly.entity_id
_entity_poly.type
_entity_poly.pdbx_seq_one_letter_code
_entity_poly.pdbx_strand_id
1 'polypeptide(L)'
;MIPILYAKNESTFTHNGIGFLKDATKCTVTEERNGSYECSLQYPITGQWYDQITEGCIIKAKANDTSEPQLFRIYKSSKPLKGIVTYSAEHISYDLNGIPTLGFSVKNVTPQAAITRAIQDAGLSSAFTAISDISTLNSSTILTPCSVRAILGGQAGSVLDVWGGEFEFDNFVVKLHRHRGSDRGVSIEYGKNLKDLKQEANIADCYTHLMPYARYSQDGEGDEKIEVYVYLSEKVLPLNNAENIGHSKAYIMDFTDRFGEGEAVTEEALRAKATAYAAAAELGVPKVNITVSFIQLWQTEEYKNIAPLERVMMCDTVAVRFSKLGVTARAKVIKTTYNTLEEKYDSVELGDAKSSFADTVNKQQAAIEEIKTSVQKGQVAATEQLKKAIANATSLITGHSGGYVVLNPAEKPQEILILDAPTLEEAVNVWRWNSGGLGYSSTGYNGEYALAMTMDGAIVADFINAGILNGALLQADSVQASSISQEYKTAVTNEIGVATSSVEQAFIAADEHLLSVIKGIETVFYGDIETLETTISTLEQKIDSLTLSYTTKTTGGINNIRNSSGLNGVSDDWSYTGSVVAQQTADAVNNTASGSMFRLRVGTLSQEITVLQGKEYTLTFKAKRGTANRCYVLINNGGNDTFIFDEQAINNTWAEYYLTFTAAGNTVTLTAGTTGYYLYVADFMLAEGSQKQNWTPAPNEIYTENVKIDRRGINITNSESSTETIIDHTQFAVKHAGAVVLTVNKDLTTLRKTEVTDELTVGKGKFVPQSAGLDIVLLD
;
A
#
# COMPACT_ATOMS: atom_id res chain seq x y z
N MET A 1 -21.87 -3.12 6.81
CA MET A 1 -22.87 -2.41 7.63
C MET A 1 -23.00 -1.01 7.06
N ILE A 2 -24.21 -0.42 7.05
CA ILE A 2 -24.36 0.99 6.69
C ILE A 2 -24.29 1.84 7.97
N PRO A 3 -23.35 2.80 8.09
CA PRO A 3 -23.24 3.66 9.26
C PRO A 3 -24.50 4.51 9.46
N ILE A 4 -24.79 4.87 10.72
CA ILE A 4 -25.97 5.68 11.08
C ILE A 4 -25.50 7.00 11.67
N LEU A 5 -26.09 8.12 11.23
CA LEU A 5 -25.81 9.44 11.76
C LEU A 5 -26.81 9.80 12.87
N TYR A 6 -26.32 10.35 13.97
CA TYR A 6 -27.12 10.90 15.06
C TYR A 6 -26.75 12.37 15.31
N ALA A 7 -27.69 13.11 15.89
CA ALA A 7 -27.49 14.50 16.27
C ALA A 7 -26.48 14.64 17.41
N LYS A 8 -25.94 15.85 17.59
CA LYS A 8 -24.86 16.15 18.54
C LYS A 8 -25.22 15.83 20.01
N ASN A 9 -26.49 16.04 20.35
CA ASN A 9 -27.08 15.88 21.68
C ASN A 9 -27.88 14.57 21.83
N GLU A 10 -27.70 13.61 20.92
CA GLU A 10 -28.36 12.32 21.04
C GLU A 10 -27.93 11.59 22.31
N SER A 11 -28.90 10.97 22.99
CA SER A 11 -28.67 10.14 24.17
C SER A 11 -29.27 8.73 24.02
N THR A 12 -30.07 8.50 22.97
CA THR A 12 -30.72 7.22 22.70
C THR A 12 -30.28 6.69 21.35
N PHE A 13 -29.60 5.54 21.32
CA PHE A 13 -29.00 4.99 20.09
C PHE A 13 -29.70 3.72 19.57
N THR A 14 -30.98 3.57 19.92
CA THR A 14 -31.82 2.42 19.56
C THR A 14 -32.73 2.69 18.35
N HIS A 15 -32.83 3.94 17.89
CA HIS A 15 -33.54 4.33 16.67
C HIS A 15 -32.58 4.60 15.50
N ASN A 16 -33.12 4.91 14.33
CA ASN A 16 -32.35 5.09 13.09
C ASN A 16 -31.63 6.46 12.96
N GLY A 17 -31.47 7.21 14.06
CA GLY A 17 -30.85 8.53 14.07
C GLY A 17 -31.50 9.53 13.11
N ILE A 18 -30.67 10.44 12.58
CA ILE A 18 -30.98 11.30 11.43
C ILE A 18 -31.17 10.44 10.18
N GLY A 19 -30.32 9.44 10.00
CA GLY A 19 -30.49 8.46 8.93
C GLY A 19 -29.26 7.59 8.66
N PHE A 20 -29.46 6.61 7.78
CA PHE A 20 -28.40 5.72 7.29
C PHE A 20 -27.56 6.43 6.23
N LEU A 21 -26.24 6.43 6.42
CA LEU A 21 -25.26 7.06 5.53
C LEU A 21 -24.96 6.16 4.32
N LYS A 22 -25.97 5.90 3.50
CA LYS A 22 -25.89 4.97 2.36
C LYS A 22 -24.93 5.43 1.26
N ASP A 23 -24.74 6.73 1.11
CA ASP A 23 -23.84 7.30 0.09
C ASP A 23 -22.37 7.37 0.55
N ALA A 24 -22.05 6.87 1.74
CA ALA A 24 -20.67 6.83 2.22
C ALA A 24 -19.81 6.01 1.26
N THR A 25 -18.73 6.61 0.76
CA THR A 25 -17.79 5.95 -0.15
C THR A 25 -16.73 5.16 0.60
N LYS A 26 -16.44 5.55 1.84
CA LYS A 26 -15.51 4.84 2.73
C LYS A 26 -15.90 5.08 4.18
N CYS A 27 -15.84 4.05 5.01
CA CYS A 27 -15.95 4.17 6.47
C CYS A 27 -14.97 3.18 7.09
N THR A 28 -13.92 3.72 7.71
CA THR A 28 -12.84 2.92 8.27
C THR A 28 -12.68 3.26 9.74
N VAL A 29 -12.68 2.24 10.59
CA VAL A 29 -12.42 2.38 12.02
C VAL A 29 -11.03 1.84 12.33
N THR A 30 -10.23 2.63 13.02
CA THR A 30 -8.91 2.24 13.50
C THR A 30 -8.95 2.14 15.02
N GLU A 31 -8.61 0.98 15.55
CA GLU A 31 -8.47 0.73 16.99
C GLU A 31 -7.02 0.34 17.28
N GLU A 32 -6.43 0.89 18.34
CA GLU A 32 -5.13 0.52 18.89
C GLU A 32 -5.29 0.04 20.34
N ARG A 33 -4.54 -1.00 20.71
CA ARG A 33 -4.49 -1.53 22.07
C ARG A 33 -4.01 -0.43 23.03
N ASN A 34 -4.88 -0.06 23.97
CA ASN A 34 -4.63 1.07 24.88
C ASN A 34 -4.19 2.34 24.14
N GLY A 35 -4.77 2.63 22.98
CA GLY A 35 -4.30 3.69 22.11
C GLY A 35 -5.43 4.47 21.44
N SER A 36 -5.18 4.88 20.20
CA SER A 36 -6.17 5.57 19.37
C SER A 36 -7.39 4.70 19.09
N TYR A 37 -8.57 5.32 19.08
CA TYR A 37 -9.80 4.66 18.63
C TYR A 37 -10.64 5.65 17.83
N GLU A 38 -10.50 5.60 16.51
CA GLU A 38 -10.99 6.63 15.60
C GLU A 38 -11.74 6.04 14.41
N CYS A 39 -12.65 6.82 13.84
CA CYS A 39 -13.40 6.52 12.65
C CYS A 39 -13.17 7.62 11.60
N SER A 40 -12.90 7.20 10.37
CA SER A 40 -12.78 8.06 9.19
C SER A 40 -13.90 7.72 8.21
N LEU A 41 -14.82 8.66 8.01
CA LEU A 41 -15.91 8.56 7.05
C LEU A 41 -15.65 9.47 5.84
N GLN A 42 -15.74 8.93 4.63
CA GLN A 42 -15.81 9.71 3.39
C GLN A 42 -17.23 9.73 2.87
N TYR A 43 -17.78 10.94 2.66
CA TYR A 43 -19.15 11.14 2.22
C TYR A 43 -19.23 12.23 1.12
N PRO A 44 -19.92 11.97 0.00
CA PRO A 44 -20.02 12.91 -1.11
C PRO A 44 -20.94 14.07 -0.78
N ILE A 45 -20.66 15.26 -1.33
CA ILE A 45 -21.52 16.44 -1.19
C ILE A 45 -22.89 16.27 -1.84
N THR A 46 -23.02 15.33 -2.77
CA THR A 46 -24.28 14.95 -3.42
C THR A 46 -25.09 13.94 -2.60
N GLY A 47 -24.55 13.43 -1.49
CA GLY A 47 -25.20 12.43 -0.66
C GLY A 47 -26.36 13.01 0.15
N GLN A 48 -27.39 12.20 0.38
CA GLN A 48 -28.66 12.60 0.98
C GLN A 48 -28.51 13.38 2.30
N TRP A 49 -27.58 12.95 3.14
CA TRP A 49 -27.40 13.50 4.49
C TRP A 49 -26.26 14.50 4.62
N TYR A 50 -25.63 14.90 3.51
CA TYR A 50 -24.44 15.76 3.52
C TYR A 50 -24.63 17.02 4.40
N ASP A 51 -25.72 17.76 4.20
CA ASP A 51 -26.02 19.00 4.93
C ASP A 51 -26.25 18.81 6.44
N GLN A 52 -26.47 17.57 6.89
CA GLN A 52 -26.71 17.22 8.29
C GLN A 52 -25.45 16.72 9.01
N ILE A 53 -24.40 16.32 8.27
CA ILE A 53 -23.15 15.85 8.86
C ILE A 53 -22.32 17.07 9.26
N THR A 54 -22.24 17.36 10.55
CA THR A 54 -21.47 18.48 11.10
C THR A 54 -20.64 18.05 12.30
N GLU A 55 -19.64 18.84 12.68
CA GLU A 55 -18.81 18.58 13.86
C GLU A 55 -19.69 18.46 15.12
N GLY A 56 -19.43 17.43 15.92
CA GLY A 56 -20.18 17.05 17.11
C GLY A 56 -21.26 16.00 16.85
N CYS A 57 -21.69 15.77 15.60
CA CYS A 57 -22.60 14.67 15.27
C CYS A 57 -21.95 13.31 15.56
N ILE A 58 -22.76 12.28 15.78
CA ILE A 58 -22.30 10.96 16.20
C ILE A 58 -22.55 9.96 15.07
N ILE A 59 -21.51 9.22 14.68
CA ILE A 59 -21.56 8.13 13.71
C ILE A 59 -21.59 6.82 14.48
N LYS A 60 -22.59 5.97 14.21
CA LYS A 60 -22.64 4.59 14.70
C LYS A 60 -22.14 3.65 13.61
N ALA A 61 -21.03 2.96 13.86
CA ALA A 61 -20.32 2.13 12.89
C ALA A 61 -19.74 0.87 13.53
N LYS A 62 -19.64 -0.24 12.78
CA LYS A 62 -18.91 -1.42 13.22
C LYS A 62 -17.41 -1.13 13.23
N ALA A 63 -16.78 -1.40 14.37
CA ALA A 63 -15.34 -1.30 14.57
C ALA A 63 -14.58 -2.60 14.30
N ASN A 64 -15.29 -3.73 14.39
CA ASN A 64 -14.78 -5.06 14.13
C ASN A 64 -15.96 -6.00 13.81
N ASP A 65 -15.68 -7.29 13.60
CA ASP A 65 -16.64 -8.30 13.18
C ASP A 65 -17.47 -8.90 14.32
N THR A 66 -17.09 -8.69 15.59
CA THR A 66 -17.72 -9.36 16.76
C THR A 66 -18.42 -8.42 17.72
N SER A 67 -17.94 -7.20 17.87
CA SER A 67 -18.56 -6.18 18.69
C SER A 67 -19.82 -5.63 18.04
N GLU A 68 -20.78 -5.23 18.88
CA GLU A 68 -21.87 -4.39 18.45
C GLU A 68 -21.35 -3.05 17.89
N PRO A 69 -22.11 -2.38 17.01
CA PRO A 69 -21.68 -1.10 16.46
C PRO A 69 -21.37 -0.06 17.53
N GLN A 70 -20.26 0.64 17.33
CA GLN A 70 -19.68 1.60 18.25
C GLN A 70 -20.00 3.04 17.82
N LEU A 71 -19.99 3.96 18.78
CA LEU A 71 -20.30 5.38 18.59
C LEU A 71 -19.03 6.21 18.46
N PHE A 72 -18.99 7.08 17.45
CA PHE A 72 -17.87 7.96 17.15
C PHE A 72 -18.34 9.40 16.98
N ARG A 73 -17.80 10.35 17.73
CA ARG A 73 -18.14 11.78 17.66
C ARG A 73 -17.23 12.48 16.65
N ILE A 74 -17.82 13.14 15.66
CA ILE A 74 -17.09 13.90 14.64
C ILE A 74 -16.43 15.12 15.30
N TYR A 75 -15.13 15.26 15.20
CA TYR A 75 -14.41 16.43 15.73
C TYR A 75 -13.87 17.34 14.61
N LYS A 76 -13.75 16.81 13.38
CA LYS A 76 -13.18 17.54 12.24
C LYS A 76 -13.76 17.07 10.91
N SER A 77 -13.94 18.01 9.99
CA SER A 77 -14.25 17.73 8.58
C SER A 77 -13.24 18.39 7.63
N SER A 78 -13.17 17.90 6.39
CA SER A 78 -12.40 18.51 5.29
C SER A 78 -13.29 19.24 4.29
N LYS A 79 -12.71 20.09 3.43
CA LYS A 79 -13.42 20.73 2.31
C LYS A 79 -12.63 20.57 1.00
N PRO A 80 -12.71 19.39 0.35
CA PRO A 80 -11.92 19.10 -0.84
C PRO A 80 -12.65 19.50 -2.13
N LEU A 81 -11.87 19.94 -3.13
CA LEU A 81 -12.39 20.37 -4.44
C LEU A 81 -13.16 19.27 -5.20
N LYS A 82 -12.81 17.99 -4.97
CA LYS A 82 -13.42 16.83 -5.64
C LYS A 82 -14.78 16.41 -5.05
N GLY A 83 -15.31 17.12 -4.05
CA GLY A 83 -16.67 16.91 -3.54
C GLY A 83 -16.88 15.64 -2.70
N ILE A 84 -15.81 14.99 -2.20
CA ILE A 84 -15.90 13.89 -1.23
C ILE A 84 -15.29 14.35 0.09
N VAL A 85 -16.12 14.68 1.07
CA VAL A 85 -15.68 15.20 2.37
C VAL A 85 -15.23 14.05 3.27
N THR A 86 -14.11 14.25 3.96
CA THR A 86 -13.63 13.36 5.02
C THR A 86 -14.03 13.91 6.37
N TYR A 87 -14.77 13.12 7.14
CA TYR A 87 -15.11 13.38 8.53
C TYR A 87 -14.25 12.48 9.43
N SER A 88 -13.47 13.11 10.30
CA SER A 88 -12.69 12.45 11.34
C SER A 88 -13.47 12.47 12.65
N ALA A 89 -13.67 11.29 13.22
CA ALA A 89 -14.43 11.08 14.43
C ALA A 89 -13.63 10.24 15.42
N GLU A 90 -13.74 10.56 16.70
CA GLU A 90 -13.12 9.80 17.80
C GLU A 90 -14.19 8.95 18.49
N HIS A 91 -13.82 7.79 19.03
CA HIS A 91 -14.75 6.95 19.78
C HIS A 91 -15.37 7.75 20.94
N ILE A 92 -16.63 7.50 21.27
CA ILE A 92 -17.36 8.26 22.29
C ILE A 92 -16.66 8.29 23.66
N SER A 93 -15.84 7.29 23.97
CA SER A 93 -15.01 7.24 25.18
C SER A 93 -14.01 8.39 25.32
N TYR A 94 -13.76 9.16 24.25
CA TYR A 94 -12.97 10.39 24.30
C TYR A 94 -13.72 11.56 24.96
N ASP A 95 -15.05 11.49 25.09
CA ASP A 95 -15.84 12.46 25.89
C ASP A 95 -15.33 12.50 27.36
N LEU A 96 -14.74 11.41 27.87
CA LEU A 96 -14.09 11.36 29.18
C LEU A 96 -12.90 12.34 29.34
N ASN A 97 -12.33 12.86 28.24
CA ASN A 97 -11.32 13.91 28.28
C ASN A 97 -11.90 15.24 28.80
N GLY A 98 -13.16 15.51 28.47
CA GLY A 98 -13.86 16.74 28.85
C GLY A 98 -14.48 16.70 30.24
N ILE A 99 -14.35 15.59 30.97
CA ILE A 99 -14.95 15.40 32.29
C ILE A 99 -13.86 15.56 33.37
N PRO A 100 -13.81 16.69 34.09
CA PRO A 100 -12.75 16.96 35.05
C PRO A 100 -13.02 16.32 36.42
N THR A 101 -11.96 16.02 37.15
CA THR A 101 -11.95 15.68 38.58
C THR A 101 -11.03 16.65 39.31
N LEU A 102 -11.25 16.90 40.61
CA LEU A 102 -10.34 17.71 41.43
C LEU A 102 -9.06 16.96 41.84
N GLY A 103 -8.98 15.69 41.48
CA GLY A 103 -7.99 14.72 41.94
C GLY A 103 -8.65 13.34 42.01
N PHE A 104 -7.85 12.33 42.32
CA PHE A 104 -8.30 10.94 42.41
C PHE A 104 -7.56 10.26 43.55
N SER A 105 -8.28 9.69 44.52
CA SER A 105 -7.65 8.90 45.57
C SER A 105 -8.51 7.71 45.94
N VAL A 106 -7.91 6.52 45.88
CA VAL A 106 -8.54 5.26 46.21
C VAL A 106 -7.57 4.38 46.98
N LYS A 107 -8.09 3.60 47.93
CA LYS A 107 -7.29 2.72 48.78
C LYS A 107 -7.85 1.31 48.80
N ASN A 108 -7.01 0.34 48.46
CA ASN A 108 -7.32 -1.09 48.50
C ASN A 108 -8.60 -1.46 47.72
N VAL A 109 -8.72 -0.99 46.47
CA VAL A 109 -9.88 -1.22 45.60
C VAL A 109 -9.50 -1.98 44.33
N THR A 110 -10.49 -2.62 43.71
CA THR A 110 -10.37 -3.18 42.35
C THR A 110 -10.36 -2.05 41.31
N PRO A 111 -9.83 -2.27 40.09
CA PRO A 111 -9.83 -1.23 39.06
C PRO A 111 -11.26 -0.87 38.61
N GLN A 112 -12.22 -1.80 38.66
CA GLN A 112 -13.63 -1.48 38.41
C GLN A 112 -14.16 -0.45 39.41
N ALA A 113 -13.91 -0.66 40.70
CA ALA A 113 -14.32 0.29 41.74
C ALA A 113 -13.57 1.62 41.60
N ALA A 114 -12.29 1.58 41.24
CA ALA A 114 -11.46 2.75 40.98
C ALA A 114 -12.05 3.62 39.84
N ILE A 115 -12.33 3.04 38.68
CA ILE A 115 -12.91 3.76 37.53
C ILE A 115 -14.32 4.24 37.86
N THR A 116 -15.14 3.42 38.52
CA THR A 116 -16.50 3.82 38.93
C THR A 116 -16.45 5.04 39.84
N ARG A 117 -15.51 5.06 40.80
CA ARG A 117 -15.33 6.21 41.69
C ARG A 117 -14.87 7.46 40.94
N ALA A 118 -13.93 7.31 39.99
CA ALA A 118 -13.47 8.41 39.15
C ALA A 118 -14.61 9.06 38.35
N ILE A 119 -15.53 8.24 37.80
CA ILE A 119 -16.70 8.74 37.06
C ILE A 119 -17.72 9.40 38.00
N GLN A 120 -17.97 8.83 39.18
CA GLN A 120 -18.95 9.35 40.14
C GLN A 120 -18.52 10.66 40.81
N ASP A 121 -17.23 10.81 41.08
CA ASP A 121 -16.66 12.00 41.75
C ASP A 121 -16.32 13.13 40.77
N ALA A 122 -16.57 12.93 39.48
CA ALA A 122 -16.24 13.92 38.48
C ALA A 122 -17.14 15.15 38.54
N GLY A 123 -16.61 16.30 38.13
CA GLY A 123 -17.30 17.58 38.13
C GLY A 123 -18.45 17.68 37.13
N LEU A 124 -18.54 16.76 36.17
CA LEU A 124 -19.62 16.65 35.20
C LEU A 124 -20.19 15.22 35.21
N SER A 125 -21.51 15.10 35.21
CA SER A 125 -22.17 13.81 35.11
C SER A 125 -21.98 13.21 33.72
N SER A 126 -21.93 11.88 33.64
CA SER A 126 -21.85 11.16 32.38
C SER A 126 -22.54 9.81 32.45
N ALA A 127 -22.81 9.23 31.28
CA ALA A 127 -23.42 7.91 31.15
C ALA A 127 -22.42 6.75 31.27
N PHE A 128 -21.14 7.05 31.52
CA PHE A 128 -20.10 6.03 31.52
C PHE A 128 -20.21 5.09 32.73
N THR A 129 -19.94 3.81 32.48
CA THR A 129 -19.85 2.77 33.51
C THR A 129 -18.57 1.97 33.33
N ALA A 130 -18.20 1.19 34.34
CA ALA A 130 -16.95 0.42 34.33
C ALA A 130 -17.16 -1.04 34.69
N ILE A 131 -16.44 -1.93 34.01
CA ILE A 131 -16.38 -3.36 34.31
C ILE A 131 -14.92 -3.82 34.23
N SER A 132 -14.51 -4.75 35.09
CA SER A 132 -13.19 -5.35 35.02
C SER A 132 -13.19 -6.79 35.51
N ASP A 133 -12.41 -7.66 34.87
CA ASP A 133 -12.12 -9.03 35.32
C ASP A 133 -10.91 -9.09 36.28
N ILE A 134 -10.13 -8.00 36.37
CA ILE A 134 -9.04 -7.84 37.33
C ILE A 134 -9.62 -7.63 38.74
N SER A 135 -9.28 -8.54 39.65
CA SER A 135 -9.70 -8.52 41.06
C SER A 135 -8.62 -8.03 42.04
N THR A 136 -7.41 -7.75 41.55
CA THR A 136 -6.29 -7.30 42.38
C THR A 136 -6.63 -5.95 43.03
N LEU A 137 -6.43 -5.85 44.34
CA LEU A 137 -6.65 -4.63 45.10
C LEU A 137 -5.37 -3.79 45.12
N ASN A 138 -5.48 -2.52 44.73
CA ASN A 138 -4.39 -1.55 44.82
C ASN A 138 -4.91 -0.20 45.34
N SER A 139 -3.97 0.72 45.56
CA SER A 139 -4.26 2.10 45.95
C SER A 139 -3.60 3.05 44.95
N SER A 140 -4.20 4.20 44.74
CA SER A 140 -3.62 5.26 43.91
C SER A 140 -4.05 6.64 44.39
N THR A 141 -3.19 7.63 44.19
CA THR A 141 -3.46 9.03 44.51
C THR A 141 -2.91 9.94 43.41
N ILE A 142 -3.76 10.79 42.87
CA ILE A 142 -3.47 11.90 41.97
C ILE A 142 -4.03 13.15 42.64
N LEU A 143 -3.16 14.07 43.06
CA LEU A 143 -3.54 15.23 43.88
C LEU A 143 -3.95 16.45 43.04
N THR A 144 -3.65 16.44 41.75
CA THR A 144 -3.92 17.54 40.83
C THR A 144 -5.21 17.31 40.05
N PRO A 145 -5.97 18.36 39.72
CA PRO A 145 -7.10 18.25 38.82
C PRO A 145 -6.70 17.62 37.48
N CYS A 146 -7.48 16.64 37.01
CA CYS A 146 -7.24 15.94 35.75
C CYS A 146 -8.57 15.46 35.15
N SER A 147 -8.57 14.96 33.92
CA SER A 147 -9.77 14.37 33.33
C SER A 147 -9.98 12.92 33.81
N VAL A 148 -11.22 12.42 33.73
CA VAL A 148 -11.49 10.99 33.96
C VAL A 148 -10.67 10.13 32.99
N ARG A 149 -10.46 10.55 31.74
CA ARG A 149 -9.58 9.85 30.79
C ARG A 149 -8.14 9.74 31.29
N ALA A 150 -7.58 10.80 31.86
CA ALA A 150 -6.23 10.79 32.42
C ALA A 150 -6.12 9.85 33.65
N ILE A 151 -7.20 9.66 34.40
CA ILE A 151 -7.26 8.64 35.45
C ILE A 151 -7.21 7.23 34.85
N LEU A 152 -7.77 6.99 33.66
CA LEU A 152 -7.70 5.67 33.02
C LEU A 152 -6.27 5.29 32.61
N GLY A 153 -5.49 6.23 32.09
CA GLY A 153 -4.13 5.99 31.64
C GLY A 153 -3.36 7.27 31.26
N GLY A 154 -2.06 7.14 30.98
CA GLY A 154 -1.26 8.21 30.41
C GLY A 154 -0.59 9.16 31.40
N GLN A 155 -0.74 8.91 32.70
CA GLN A 155 -0.01 9.59 33.78
C GLN A 155 0.30 8.61 34.92
N ALA A 156 1.27 8.96 35.76
CA ALA A 156 1.58 8.21 36.98
C ALA A 156 0.36 8.15 37.90
N GLY A 157 0.10 6.98 38.51
CA GLY A 157 -1.06 6.76 39.36
C GLY A 157 -2.38 6.51 38.59
N SER A 158 -2.37 6.50 37.26
CA SER A 158 -3.53 6.09 36.48
C SER A 158 -3.88 4.61 36.66
N VAL A 159 -5.08 4.21 36.24
CA VAL A 159 -5.56 2.84 36.36
C VAL A 159 -4.66 1.86 35.58
N LEU A 160 -4.26 2.24 34.36
CA LEU A 160 -3.36 1.43 33.55
C LEU A 160 -1.95 1.32 34.16
N ASP A 161 -1.47 2.37 34.83
CA ASP A 161 -0.16 2.38 35.52
C ASP A 161 -0.16 1.47 36.76
N VAL A 162 -1.22 1.52 37.56
CA VAL A 162 -1.30 0.83 38.86
C VAL A 162 -1.82 -0.61 38.77
N TRP A 163 -2.81 -0.88 37.90
CA TRP A 163 -3.40 -2.21 37.76
C TRP A 163 -2.97 -2.95 36.47
N GLY A 164 -2.40 -2.23 35.50
CA GLY A 164 -2.13 -2.80 34.17
C GLY A 164 -3.43 -3.16 33.42
N GLY A 165 -3.29 -4.04 32.44
CA GLY A 165 -4.42 -4.58 31.67
C GLY A 165 -4.59 -3.99 30.28
N GLU A 166 -5.71 -4.35 29.65
CA GLU A 166 -6.05 -4.06 28.26
C GLU A 166 -7.46 -3.46 28.21
N PHE A 167 -7.56 -2.19 27.84
CA PHE A 167 -8.84 -1.52 27.71
C PHE A 167 -9.61 -2.02 26.48
N GLU A 168 -10.91 -2.20 26.68
CA GLU A 168 -11.92 -2.29 25.63
C GLU A 168 -12.97 -1.21 25.92
N PHE A 169 -13.14 -0.30 24.97
CA PHE A 169 -14.20 0.69 25.04
C PHE A 169 -15.38 0.18 24.23
N ASP A 170 -16.52 0.00 24.90
CA ASP A 170 -17.77 -0.44 24.30
C ASP A 170 -18.84 0.63 24.55
N ASN A 171 -18.94 1.58 23.63
CA ASN A 171 -19.77 2.77 23.76
C ASN A 171 -19.51 3.48 25.11
N PHE A 172 -20.50 3.48 26.01
CA PHE A 172 -20.41 4.08 27.34
C PHE A 172 -19.93 3.11 28.45
N VAL A 173 -19.42 1.94 28.08
CA VAL A 173 -18.86 0.95 29.03
C VAL A 173 -17.34 0.90 28.85
N VAL A 174 -16.62 1.28 29.91
CA VAL A 174 -15.16 1.14 30.00
C VAL A 174 -14.86 -0.25 30.59
N LYS A 175 -14.31 -1.15 29.78
CA LYS A 175 -13.91 -2.48 30.23
C LYS A 175 -12.39 -2.53 30.36
N LEU A 176 -11.90 -3.00 31.50
CA LEU A 176 -10.48 -3.31 31.69
C LEU A 176 -10.30 -4.81 31.83
N HIS A 177 -9.58 -5.41 30.89
CA HIS A 177 -9.31 -6.85 30.88
C HIS A 177 -7.91 -7.14 31.39
N ARG A 178 -7.73 -8.24 32.12
CA ARG A 178 -6.40 -8.80 32.38
C ARG A 178 -5.75 -9.21 31.06
N HIS A 179 -6.52 -9.92 30.23
CA HIS A 179 -6.16 -10.34 28.87
C HIS A 179 -7.42 -10.31 27.99
N ARG A 180 -7.53 -9.32 27.10
CA ARG A 180 -8.68 -9.13 26.20
C ARG A 180 -8.71 -10.17 25.08
N GLY A 181 -7.55 -10.46 24.51
CA GLY A 181 -7.42 -11.39 23.40
C GLY A 181 -7.18 -12.84 23.82
N SER A 182 -7.19 -13.74 22.84
CA SER A 182 -6.95 -15.17 23.04
C SER A 182 -6.00 -15.73 21.97
N ASP A 183 -5.37 -16.86 22.25
CA ASP A 183 -4.61 -17.62 21.26
C ASP A 183 -5.51 -18.73 20.69
N ARG A 184 -6.10 -18.47 19.52
CA ARG A 184 -6.99 -19.43 18.83
C ARG A 184 -6.25 -20.29 17.80
N GLY A 185 -4.92 -20.20 17.74
CA GLY A 185 -4.11 -20.92 16.75
C GLY A 185 -4.18 -20.34 15.33
N VAL A 186 -4.71 -19.14 15.15
CA VAL A 186 -4.85 -18.50 13.84
C VAL A 186 -3.46 -18.28 13.21
N SER A 187 -3.32 -18.66 11.95
CA SER A 187 -2.13 -18.41 11.15
C SER A 187 -2.43 -17.61 9.88
N ILE A 188 -1.64 -16.55 9.68
CA ILE A 188 -1.63 -15.71 8.49
C ILE A 188 -0.37 -16.08 7.70
N GLU A 189 -0.55 -16.71 6.53
CA GLU A 189 0.56 -17.33 5.80
C GLU A 189 0.58 -16.96 4.32
N TYR A 190 1.80 -16.79 3.78
CA TYR A 190 2.02 -16.66 2.34
C TYR A 190 1.54 -17.92 1.61
N GLY A 191 0.69 -17.75 0.61
CA GLY A 191 0.03 -18.85 -0.11
C GLY A 191 -1.25 -19.39 0.55
N LYS A 192 -1.64 -18.88 1.73
CA LYS A 192 -2.92 -19.17 2.39
C LYS A 192 -3.86 -17.96 2.31
N ASN A 193 -3.63 -16.96 3.14
CA ASN A 193 -4.51 -15.80 3.35
C ASN A 193 -3.78 -14.46 3.42
N LEU A 194 -2.45 -14.44 3.45
CA LEU A 194 -1.66 -13.21 3.44
C LEU A 194 -1.78 -12.48 2.09
N LYS A 195 -2.16 -11.20 2.11
CA LYS A 195 -2.17 -10.29 0.95
C LYS A 195 -0.93 -9.42 0.89
N ASP A 196 -0.57 -8.85 2.04
CA ASP A 196 0.56 -7.94 2.16
C ASP A 196 1.21 -8.10 3.54
N LEU A 197 2.53 -7.93 3.58
CA LEU A 197 3.37 -8.07 4.77
C LEU A 197 4.42 -6.96 4.78
N LYS A 198 4.39 -6.11 5.80
CA LYS A 198 5.44 -5.16 6.10
C LYS A 198 6.04 -5.49 7.46
N GLN A 199 7.35 -5.72 7.51
CA GLN A 199 8.08 -5.89 8.75
C GLN A 199 9.05 -4.73 8.93
N GLU A 200 8.93 -4.02 10.04
CA GLU A 200 9.82 -2.94 10.44
C GLU A 200 10.51 -3.32 11.73
N ALA A 201 11.85 -3.39 11.71
CA ALA A 201 12.67 -3.49 12.91
C ALA A 201 13.23 -2.10 13.23
N ASN A 202 12.99 -1.61 14.44
CA ASN A 202 13.47 -0.30 14.87
C ASN A 202 14.33 -0.43 16.13
N ILE A 203 15.57 0.08 16.05
CA ILE A 203 16.52 0.15 17.17
C ILE A 203 16.63 1.55 17.79
N ALA A 204 15.88 2.53 17.27
CA ALA A 204 15.95 3.91 17.74
C ALA A 204 15.65 4.03 19.23
N ASP A 205 14.77 3.18 19.78
CA ASP A 205 14.41 3.14 21.20
C ASP A 205 15.08 2.01 21.98
N CYS A 206 16.08 1.35 21.41
CA CYS A 206 16.84 0.33 22.12
C CYS A 206 18.00 0.97 22.89
N TYR A 207 18.26 0.44 24.08
CA TYR A 207 19.31 0.89 24.96
C TYR A 207 20.24 -0.27 25.28
N THR A 208 21.52 0.04 25.41
CA THR A 208 22.56 -0.92 25.84
C THR A 208 22.75 -0.96 27.34
N HIS A 209 22.41 0.12 28.03
CA HIS A 209 22.62 0.27 29.46
C HIS A 209 21.44 1.01 30.12
N LEU A 210 21.24 0.82 31.42
CA LEU A 210 20.34 1.58 32.27
C LEU A 210 21.19 2.44 33.23
N MET A 211 20.89 3.74 33.33
CA MET A 211 21.46 4.66 34.30
C MET A 211 20.39 5.02 35.33
N PRO A 212 20.29 4.29 36.45
CA PRO A 212 19.33 4.58 37.49
C PRO A 212 19.85 5.68 38.42
N TYR A 213 18.96 6.52 38.92
CA TYR A 213 19.22 7.40 40.06
C TYR A 213 17.99 7.46 40.96
N ALA A 214 18.18 7.82 42.22
CA ALA A 214 17.09 8.15 43.13
C ALA A 214 17.49 9.38 43.95
N ARG A 215 16.52 10.17 44.38
CA ARG A 215 16.73 11.30 45.28
C ARG A 215 15.90 11.15 46.55
N TYR A 216 16.39 11.70 47.65
CA TYR A 216 15.62 11.85 48.88
C TYR A 216 15.94 13.19 49.54
N SER A 217 15.01 13.70 50.34
CA SER A 217 15.22 14.93 51.10
C SER A 217 15.81 14.60 52.46
N GLN A 218 16.87 15.32 52.83
CA GLN A 218 17.46 15.31 54.16
C GLN A 218 17.31 16.71 54.78
N ASP A 219 17.04 16.77 56.09
CA ASP A 219 16.96 18.05 56.79
C ASP A 219 18.37 18.65 56.96
N GLY A 220 18.53 19.91 56.56
CA GLY A 220 19.74 20.72 56.75
C GLY A 220 19.71 21.54 58.06
N GLU A 221 20.61 22.51 58.21
CA GLU A 221 20.54 23.46 59.33
C GLU A 221 19.36 24.43 59.12
N GLY A 222 18.33 24.36 59.97
CA GLY A 222 17.11 25.17 59.89
C GLY A 222 15.96 24.49 59.13
N ASP A 223 15.06 25.25 58.52
CA ASP A 223 13.94 24.75 57.67
C ASP A 223 14.41 24.36 56.24
N GLU A 224 15.72 24.26 56.00
CA GLU A 224 16.30 24.00 54.68
C GLU A 224 16.28 22.49 54.38
N LYS A 225 15.63 22.08 53.29
CA LYS A 225 15.63 20.69 52.81
C LYS A 225 16.70 20.52 51.74
N ILE A 226 17.66 19.63 51.99
CA ILE A 226 18.73 19.29 51.05
C ILE A 226 18.29 18.07 50.25
N GLU A 227 18.27 18.18 48.92
CA GLU A 227 18.09 17.02 48.05
C GLU A 227 19.40 16.25 47.90
N VAL A 228 19.38 14.98 48.30
CA VAL A 228 20.51 14.06 48.16
C VAL A 228 20.23 13.09 47.02
N TYR A 229 21.18 12.94 46.12
CA TYR A 229 21.10 12.02 44.99
C TYR A 229 21.95 10.78 45.23
N VAL A 230 21.37 9.62 44.95
CA VAL A 230 22.01 8.32 45.03
C VAL A 230 22.19 7.78 43.62
N TYR A 231 23.43 7.41 43.29
CA TYR A 231 23.84 6.83 42.02
C TYR A 231 24.53 5.50 42.27
N LEU A 232 24.61 4.65 41.25
CA LEU A 232 25.48 3.47 41.27
C LEU A 232 26.94 3.86 41.06
N SER A 233 27.86 3.21 41.77
CA SER A 233 29.30 3.39 41.58
C SER A 233 29.77 3.01 40.16
N GLU A 234 29.18 1.98 39.57
CA GLU A 234 29.35 1.60 38.17
C GLU A 234 28.66 2.55 37.17
N LYS A 235 27.83 3.49 37.66
CA LYS A 235 27.00 4.47 36.95
C LYS A 235 25.89 3.87 36.08
N VAL A 236 26.18 2.78 35.39
CA VAL A 236 25.27 2.15 34.43
C VAL A 236 25.26 0.63 34.62
N LEU A 237 24.10 0.03 34.41
CA LEU A 237 23.91 -1.41 34.36
C LEU A 237 23.76 -1.87 32.91
N PRO A 238 24.47 -2.91 32.45
CA PRO A 238 24.28 -3.45 31.11
C PRO A 238 22.88 -4.06 30.97
N LEU A 239 22.26 -3.85 29.81
CA LEU A 239 20.98 -4.46 29.47
C LEU A 239 21.19 -5.79 28.73
N ASN A 240 20.34 -6.77 29.01
CA ASN A 240 20.35 -8.05 28.31
C ASN A 240 20.00 -7.87 26.82
N ASN A 241 20.53 -8.73 25.95
CA ASN A 241 20.25 -8.78 24.51
C ASN A 241 20.64 -7.53 23.69
N ALA A 242 21.44 -6.62 24.26
CA ALA A 242 21.84 -5.37 23.62
C ALA A 242 23.10 -5.46 22.73
N GLU A 243 23.69 -6.65 22.57
CA GLU A 243 25.02 -6.86 21.96
C GLU A 243 25.12 -6.39 20.50
N ASN A 244 23.99 -6.33 19.79
CA ASN A 244 23.93 -6.04 18.36
C ASN A 244 23.42 -4.62 18.01
N ILE A 245 23.24 -3.71 19.00
CA ILE A 245 22.76 -2.33 18.76
C ILE A 245 23.85 -1.44 18.10
N GLY A 246 25.11 -1.89 18.12
CA GLY A 246 26.22 -1.28 17.37
C GLY A 246 26.82 -0.01 17.98
N HIS A 247 26.19 0.58 19.00
CA HIS A 247 26.73 1.71 19.76
C HIS A 247 26.15 1.76 21.19
N SER A 248 26.94 2.25 22.15
CA SER A 248 26.52 2.39 23.54
C SER A 248 25.51 3.52 23.71
N LYS A 249 24.32 3.17 24.19
CA LYS A 249 23.22 4.07 24.54
C LYS A 249 22.66 3.72 25.91
N ALA A 250 22.51 4.70 26.81
CA ALA A 250 22.03 4.48 28.18
C ALA A 250 20.65 5.12 28.41
N TYR A 251 19.71 4.38 29.01
CA TYR A 251 18.41 4.89 29.42
C TYR A 251 18.53 5.48 30.83
N ILE A 252 18.29 6.78 30.98
CA ILE A 252 18.34 7.44 32.29
C ILE A 252 16.96 7.34 32.94
N MET A 253 16.90 6.90 34.19
CA MET A 253 15.63 6.68 34.87
C MET A 253 15.68 7.05 36.36
N ASP A 254 14.65 7.76 36.80
CA ASP A 254 14.39 8.08 38.20
C ASP A 254 13.67 6.92 38.90
N PHE A 255 14.23 6.46 40.02
CA PHE A 255 13.67 5.40 40.87
C PHE A 255 13.11 5.93 42.19
N THR A 256 13.10 7.25 42.40
CA THR A 256 12.67 7.88 43.67
C THR A 256 11.31 7.37 44.15
N ASP A 257 10.30 7.35 43.27
CA ASP A 257 8.94 6.93 43.61
C ASP A 257 8.79 5.41 43.82
N ARG A 258 9.87 4.64 43.60
CA ARG A 258 9.90 3.18 43.81
C ARG A 258 10.41 2.80 45.20
N PHE A 259 10.77 3.77 46.03
CA PHE A 259 11.08 3.57 47.44
C PHE A 259 9.83 3.85 48.29
N GLY A 260 9.52 2.95 49.21
CA GLY A 260 8.42 3.13 50.16
C GLY A 260 8.70 4.24 51.18
N GLU A 261 7.65 4.73 51.82
CA GLU A 261 7.75 5.74 52.87
C GLU A 261 8.62 5.21 54.04
N GLY A 262 9.77 5.85 54.30
CA GLY A 262 10.75 5.40 55.29
C GLY A 262 11.72 4.30 54.83
N GLU A 263 11.64 3.84 53.58
CA GLU A 263 12.64 2.94 52.98
C GLU A 263 13.95 3.72 52.74
N ALA A 264 15.07 3.21 53.26
CA ALA A 264 16.37 3.85 53.07
C ALA A 264 16.79 3.80 51.59
N VAL A 265 17.03 4.96 50.99
CA VAL A 265 17.54 5.07 49.62
C VAL A 265 19.06 4.85 49.65
N THR A 266 19.50 3.60 49.55
CA THR A 266 20.92 3.23 49.46
C THR A 266 21.29 2.80 48.05
N GLU A 267 22.59 2.83 47.72
CA GLU A 267 23.11 2.35 46.44
C GLU A 267 22.71 0.88 46.18
N GLU A 268 22.76 0.03 47.20
CA GLU A 268 22.41 -1.40 47.08
C GLU A 268 20.92 -1.62 46.78
N ALA A 269 20.04 -0.85 47.44
CA ALA A 269 18.61 -0.90 47.19
C ALA A 269 18.26 -0.36 45.80
N LEU A 270 18.92 0.73 45.36
CA LEU A 270 18.80 1.25 44.01
C LEU A 270 19.26 0.22 42.98
N ARG A 271 20.40 -0.45 43.19
CA ARG A 271 20.93 -1.49 42.30
C ARG A 271 19.95 -2.65 42.18
N ALA A 272 19.37 -3.12 43.28
CA ALA A 272 18.41 -4.21 43.28
C ALA A 272 17.14 -3.86 42.48
N LYS A 273 16.53 -2.69 42.72
CA LYS A 273 15.33 -2.24 41.99
C LYS A 273 15.62 -1.97 40.51
N ALA A 274 16.76 -1.36 40.19
CA ALA A 274 17.18 -1.10 38.81
C ALA A 274 17.48 -2.37 38.03
N THR A 275 18.14 -3.36 38.65
CA THR A 275 18.39 -4.68 38.03
C THR A 275 17.09 -5.41 37.75
N ALA A 276 16.14 -5.39 38.69
CA ALA A 276 14.82 -5.99 38.48
C ALA A 276 14.05 -5.30 37.34
N TYR A 277 14.13 -3.97 37.25
CA TYR A 277 13.52 -3.21 36.15
C TYR A 277 14.19 -3.52 34.80
N ALA A 278 15.52 -3.51 34.74
CA ALA A 278 16.31 -3.85 33.55
C ALA A 278 15.97 -5.25 33.01
N ALA A 279 15.72 -6.22 33.90
CA ALA A 279 15.34 -7.57 33.52
C ALA A 279 13.92 -7.67 32.96
N ALA A 280 13.00 -6.78 33.36
CA ALA A 280 11.59 -6.82 32.97
C ALA A 280 11.22 -5.90 31.80
N ALA A 281 11.96 -4.80 31.60
CA ALA A 281 11.58 -3.73 30.67
C ALA A 281 11.99 -3.99 29.20
N GLU A 282 12.75 -5.06 28.92
CA GLU A 282 13.22 -5.47 27.58
C GLU A 282 13.87 -4.32 26.76
N LEU A 283 14.45 -3.32 27.43
CA LEU A 283 14.99 -2.09 26.81
C LEU A 283 16.10 -2.33 25.78
N GLY A 284 16.75 -3.50 25.79
CA GLY A 284 17.81 -3.89 24.86
C GLY A 284 17.34 -4.64 23.61
N VAL A 285 16.03 -4.90 23.46
CA VAL A 285 15.49 -5.71 22.36
C VAL A 285 14.92 -4.80 21.25
N PRO A 286 15.35 -4.95 19.98
CA PRO A 286 14.73 -4.29 18.83
C PRO A 286 13.24 -4.57 18.76
N LYS A 287 12.44 -3.51 18.75
CA LYS A 287 10.99 -3.64 18.54
C LYS A 287 10.75 -4.01 17.08
N VAL A 288 10.11 -5.14 16.86
CA VAL A 288 9.72 -5.62 15.54
C VAL A 288 8.22 -5.47 15.39
N ASN A 289 7.80 -4.56 14.52
CA ASN A 289 6.39 -4.41 14.16
C ASN A 289 6.14 -5.08 12.81
N ILE A 290 5.12 -5.92 12.78
CA ILE A 290 4.70 -6.66 11.60
C ILE A 290 3.29 -6.19 11.25
N THR A 291 3.16 -5.38 10.20
CA THR A 291 1.86 -5.02 9.64
C THR A 291 1.47 -6.05 8.59
N VAL A 292 0.30 -6.66 8.73
CA VAL A 292 -0.26 -7.63 7.77
C VAL A 292 -1.59 -7.15 7.22
N SER A 293 -1.81 -7.37 5.93
CA SER A 293 -3.15 -7.40 5.32
C SER A 293 -3.45 -8.82 4.88
N PHE A 294 -4.67 -9.29 5.10
CA PHE A 294 -5.05 -10.68 4.81
C PHE A 294 -6.51 -10.82 4.39
N ILE A 295 -6.83 -11.94 3.76
CA ILE A 295 -8.20 -12.34 3.44
C ILE A 295 -8.77 -13.08 4.64
N GLN A 296 -9.94 -12.64 5.11
CA GLN A 296 -10.68 -13.34 6.16
C GLN A 296 -11.33 -14.61 5.60
N LEU A 297 -10.60 -15.73 5.67
CA LEU A 297 -11.06 -17.00 5.11
C LEU A 297 -12.38 -17.46 5.71
N TRP A 298 -12.64 -17.19 7.00
CA TRP A 298 -13.87 -17.60 7.66
C TRP A 298 -15.17 -17.06 7.02
N GLN A 299 -15.09 -16.02 6.19
CA GLN A 299 -16.22 -15.50 5.42
C GLN A 299 -16.46 -16.25 4.10
N THR A 300 -15.54 -17.12 3.67
CA THR A 300 -15.70 -17.95 2.47
C THR A 300 -16.43 -19.25 2.81
N GLU A 301 -17.07 -19.86 1.81
CA GLU A 301 -17.88 -21.07 2.00
C GLU A 301 -17.06 -22.23 2.58
N GLU A 302 -15.82 -22.37 2.11
CA GLU A 302 -14.90 -23.47 2.42
C GLU A 302 -14.47 -23.50 3.90
N TYR A 303 -14.56 -22.36 4.60
CA TYR A 303 -14.07 -22.20 5.97
C TYR A 303 -15.18 -21.93 7.00
N LYS A 304 -16.47 -21.95 6.61
CA LYS A 304 -17.60 -21.70 7.52
C LYS A 304 -17.59 -22.61 8.76
N ASN A 305 -17.19 -23.88 8.60
CA ASN A 305 -17.16 -24.88 9.66
C ASN A 305 -16.01 -24.70 10.67
N ILE A 306 -15.01 -23.89 10.33
CA ILE A 306 -13.85 -23.58 11.18
C ILE A 306 -13.72 -22.07 11.43
N ALA A 307 -14.79 -21.31 11.18
CA ALA A 307 -14.80 -19.86 11.31
C ALA A 307 -14.28 -19.34 12.66
N PRO A 308 -14.62 -19.94 13.83
CA PRO A 308 -14.07 -19.50 15.12
C PRO A 308 -12.55 -19.65 15.25
N LEU A 309 -11.94 -20.53 14.46
CA LEU A 309 -10.50 -20.84 14.49
C LEU A 309 -9.67 -19.97 13.53
N GLU A 310 -10.31 -19.13 12.73
CA GLU A 310 -9.67 -18.26 11.73
C GLU A 310 -9.97 -16.76 11.97
N ARG A 311 -10.74 -16.43 13.02
CA ARG A 311 -11.05 -15.04 13.39
C ARG A 311 -9.92 -14.40 14.18
N VAL A 312 -9.59 -13.17 13.78
CA VAL A 312 -8.58 -12.33 14.44
C VAL A 312 -9.28 -11.16 15.10
N MET A 313 -9.05 -10.97 16.39
CA MET A 313 -9.58 -9.88 17.20
C MET A 313 -8.45 -9.03 17.79
N MET A 314 -8.80 -7.84 18.28
CA MET A 314 -7.86 -7.00 19.04
C MET A 314 -7.28 -7.78 20.22
N CYS A 315 -5.97 -7.62 20.47
CA CYS A 315 -5.19 -8.33 21.48
C CYS A 315 -5.00 -9.85 21.29
N ASP A 316 -5.52 -10.47 20.22
CA ASP A 316 -5.27 -11.90 19.96
C ASP A 316 -3.80 -12.17 19.63
N THR A 317 -3.33 -13.38 19.92
CA THR A 317 -2.01 -13.85 19.46
C THR A 317 -2.17 -14.56 18.12
N VAL A 318 -1.47 -14.08 17.09
CA VAL A 318 -1.55 -14.63 15.73
C VAL A 318 -0.15 -15.05 15.25
N ALA A 319 -0.08 -16.16 14.52
CA ALA A 319 1.15 -16.59 13.87
C ALA A 319 1.23 -16.00 12.45
N VAL A 320 2.37 -15.40 12.10
CA VAL A 320 2.66 -14.96 10.73
C VAL A 320 3.80 -15.78 10.16
N ARG A 321 3.58 -16.39 8.99
CA ARG A 321 4.60 -17.18 8.28
C ARG A 321 4.76 -16.72 6.84
N PHE A 322 5.97 -16.29 6.51
CA PHE A 322 6.41 -16.11 5.14
C PHE A 322 7.84 -16.63 4.98
N SER A 323 7.95 -17.92 4.66
CA SER A 323 9.24 -18.64 4.60
C SER A 323 10.24 -18.03 3.62
N LYS A 324 9.79 -17.50 2.47
CA LYS A 324 10.69 -16.88 1.48
C LYS A 324 11.37 -15.59 1.99
N LEU A 325 10.74 -14.87 2.90
CA LEU A 325 11.31 -13.68 3.56
C LEU A 325 11.91 -14.01 4.94
N GLY A 326 11.96 -15.29 5.34
CA GLY A 326 12.44 -15.71 6.65
C GLY A 326 11.54 -15.29 7.82
N VAL A 327 10.33 -14.81 7.56
CA VAL A 327 9.42 -14.33 8.61
C VAL A 327 8.67 -15.52 9.21
N THR A 328 8.94 -15.79 10.48
CA THR A 328 8.15 -16.71 11.31
C THR A 328 8.03 -16.09 12.69
N ALA A 329 6.87 -15.50 12.98
CA ALA A 329 6.64 -14.78 14.22
C ALA A 329 5.29 -15.14 14.83
N ARG A 330 5.21 -15.08 16.16
CA ARG A 330 3.96 -15.08 16.91
C ARG A 330 3.92 -13.77 17.68
N ALA A 331 2.91 -12.96 17.41
CA ALA A 331 2.80 -11.65 18.02
C ALA A 331 1.34 -11.30 18.30
N LYS A 332 1.15 -10.35 19.22
CA LYS A 332 -0.17 -9.87 19.63
C LYS A 332 -0.67 -8.82 18.64
N VAL A 333 -1.96 -8.83 18.35
CA VAL A 333 -2.65 -7.76 17.62
C VAL A 333 -2.68 -6.50 18.46
N ILE A 334 -2.02 -5.45 17.98
CA ILE A 334 -1.93 -4.15 18.67
C ILE A 334 -2.69 -3.04 17.95
N LYS A 335 -2.99 -3.21 16.67
CA LYS A 335 -3.78 -2.25 15.88
C LYS A 335 -4.61 -2.97 14.84
N THR A 336 -5.83 -2.52 14.64
CA THR A 336 -6.72 -2.99 13.58
C THR A 336 -7.24 -1.80 12.79
N THR A 337 -7.39 -1.98 11.48
CA THR A 337 -8.09 -1.04 10.60
C THR A 337 -9.22 -1.81 9.93
N TYR A 338 -10.46 -1.49 10.28
CA TYR A 338 -11.65 -2.21 9.87
C TYR A 338 -12.51 -1.37 8.92
N ASN A 339 -12.84 -1.92 7.77
CA ASN A 339 -13.76 -1.32 6.82
C ASN A 339 -15.19 -1.67 7.22
N THR A 340 -15.91 -0.69 7.76
CA THR A 340 -17.30 -0.85 8.22
C THR A 340 -18.26 -1.18 7.08
N LEU A 341 -18.02 -0.63 5.89
CA LEU A 341 -18.92 -0.82 4.74
C LEU A 341 -18.84 -2.25 4.23
N GLU A 342 -17.63 -2.78 4.09
CA GLU A 342 -17.35 -4.12 3.59
C GLU A 342 -17.34 -5.20 4.70
N GLU A 343 -17.40 -4.80 5.96
CA GLU A 343 -17.33 -5.68 7.15
C GLU A 343 -16.09 -6.60 7.18
N LYS A 344 -14.93 -6.05 6.83
CA LYS A 344 -13.64 -6.77 6.84
C LYS A 344 -12.49 -5.88 7.31
N TYR A 345 -11.41 -6.49 7.82
CA TYR A 345 -10.17 -5.78 8.13
C TYR A 345 -9.44 -5.42 6.84
N ASP A 346 -9.05 -4.14 6.73
CA ASP A 346 -8.11 -3.67 5.71
C ASP A 346 -6.67 -4.07 6.10
N SER A 347 -6.32 -3.91 7.38
CA SER A 347 -5.02 -4.29 7.94
C SER A 347 -5.08 -4.61 9.44
N VAL A 348 -4.10 -5.38 9.89
CA VAL A 348 -3.84 -5.73 11.29
C VAL A 348 -2.35 -5.58 11.57
N GLU A 349 -1.99 -4.87 12.63
CA GLU A 349 -0.61 -4.72 13.09
C GLU A 349 -0.37 -5.63 14.28
N LEU A 350 0.72 -6.39 14.19
CA LEU A 350 1.18 -7.36 15.16
C LEU A 350 2.54 -6.91 15.68
N GLY A 351 2.74 -6.93 17.00
CA GLY A 351 4.02 -6.55 17.58
C GLY A 351 3.89 -6.09 19.03
N ASP A 352 4.84 -5.27 19.44
CA ASP A 352 4.83 -4.65 20.77
C ASP A 352 4.06 -3.33 20.69
N ALA A 353 3.11 -3.16 21.62
CA ALA A 353 2.27 -1.96 21.64
C ALA A 353 3.14 -0.71 21.69
N LYS A 354 2.99 0.19 20.71
CA LYS A 354 3.49 1.57 20.83
C LYS A 354 2.71 2.20 21.98
N SER A 355 3.41 2.84 22.91
CA SER A 355 2.84 3.45 24.11
C SER A 355 2.04 4.72 23.77
N SER A 356 0.89 4.59 23.09
CA SER A 356 0.12 5.73 22.54
C SER A 356 -0.96 6.29 23.47
N PHE A 357 -1.33 5.59 24.57
CA PHE A 357 -2.25 6.15 25.58
C PHE A 357 -1.69 7.45 26.18
N ALA A 358 -0.40 7.45 26.49
CA ALA A 358 0.31 8.58 27.09
C ALA A 358 0.41 9.76 26.12
N ASP A 359 0.64 9.51 24.83
CA ASP A 359 0.80 10.57 23.81
C ASP A 359 -0.46 11.46 23.66
N THR A 360 -1.65 10.89 23.87
CA THR A 360 -2.92 11.64 23.80
C THR A 360 -3.12 12.54 25.02
N VAL A 361 -2.74 12.07 26.22
CA VAL A 361 -2.84 12.82 27.47
C VAL A 361 -1.72 13.87 27.60
N ASN A 362 -0.49 13.51 27.19
CA ASN A 362 0.71 14.35 27.29
C ASN A 362 0.63 15.62 26.42
N LYS A 363 -0.04 15.57 25.26
CA LYS A 363 -0.21 16.75 24.39
C LYS A 363 -0.96 17.90 25.07
N GLN A 364 -1.90 17.61 25.97
CA GLN A 364 -2.59 18.65 26.74
C GLN A 364 -1.80 19.07 27.98
N GLN A 365 -1.09 18.14 28.65
CA GLN A 365 -0.32 18.46 29.85
C GLN A 365 0.90 19.34 29.55
N ALA A 366 1.57 19.13 28.42
CA ALA A 366 2.71 19.94 27.99
C ALA A 366 2.34 21.42 27.78
N ALA A 367 1.17 21.69 27.21
CA ALA A 367 0.68 23.06 27.02
C ALA A 367 0.39 23.77 28.36
N ILE A 368 0.00 23.05 29.40
CA ILE A 368 -0.29 23.61 30.73
C ILE A 368 0.99 23.92 31.51
N GLU A 369 2.00 23.06 31.44
CA GLU A 369 3.30 23.31 32.10
C GLU A 369 4.10 24.44 31.45
N GLU A 370 3.97 24.62 30.12
CA GLU A 370 4.55 25.75 29.41
C GLU A 370 3.94 27.10 29.87
N ILE A 371 2.62 27.13 30.08
CA ILE A 371 1.92 28.29 30.65
C ILE A 371 2.36 28.57 32.09
N LYS A 372 2.47 27.56 32.97
CA LYS A 372 2.97 27.76 34.34
C LYS A 372 4.39 28.34 34.39
N THR A 373 5.27 27.82 33.55
CA THR A 373 6.69 28.22 33.52
C THR A 373 6.85 29.67 33.05
N SER A 374 6.03 30.11 32.09
CA SER A 374 6.02 31.50 31.61
C SER A 374 5.48 32.49 32.66
N VAL A 375 4.42 32.12 33.39
CA VAL A 375 3.84 32.94 34.47
C VAL A 375 4.80 33.09 35.66
N GLN A 376 5.47 32.00 36.07
CA GLN A 376 6.44 32.03 37.17
C GLN A 376 7.66 32.90 36.84
N LYS A 377 8.20 32.83 35.62
CA LYS A 377 9.32 33.69 35.19
C LYS A 377 8.94 35.18 35.17
N GLY A 378 7.71 35.52 34.78
CA GLY A 378 7.21 36.90 34.81
C GLY A 378 7.08 37.49 36.22
N GLN A 379 6.61 36.69 37.20
CA GLN A 379 6.46 37.14 38.59
C GLN A 379 7.80 37.32 39.33
N VAL A 380 8.79 36.45 39.07
CA VAL A 380 10.11 36.54 39.71
C VAL A 380 10.89 37.77 39.21
N ALA A 381 10.82 38.08 37.92
CA ALA A 381 11.48 39.25 37.33
C ALA A 381 10.91 40.58 37.85
N ALA A 382 9.59 40.70 38.00
CA ALA A 382 8.93 41.88 38.55
C ALA A 382 9.28 42.11 40.04
N THR A 383 9.40 41.02 40.81
CA THR A 383 9.74 41.07 42.24
C THR A 383 11.17 41.56 42.48
N GLU A 384 12.14 41.13 41.64
CA GLU A 384 13.54 41.55 41.76
C GLU A 384 13.77 43.01 41.33
N GLN A 385 13.06 43.50 40.30
CA GLN A 385 13.14 44.91 39.93
C GLN A 385 12.57 45.84 41.01
N LEU A 386 11.46 45.44 41.66
CA LEU A 386 10.89 46.19 42.78
C LEU A 386 11.83 46.22 44.00
N LYS A 387 12.46 45.08 44.36
CA LYS A 387 13.46 45.03 45.43
C LYS A 387 14.65 45.97 45.16
N LYS A 388 15.15 46.00 43.92
CA LYS A 388 16.25 46.92 43.53
C LYS A 388 15.83 48.39 43.63
N ALA A 389 14.62 48.74 43.21
CA ALA A 389 14.10 50.10 43.34
C ALA A 389 13.94 50.53 44.81
N ILE A 390 13.41 49.65 45.67
CA ILE A 390 13.29 49.88 47.12
C ILE A 390 14.68 50.04 47.77
N ALA A 391 15.64 49.18 47.42
CA ALA A 391 17.01 49.26 47.92
C ALA A 391 17.70 50.58 47.52
N ASN A 392 17.54 51.00 46.26
CA ASN A 392 18.09 52.27 45.77
C ASN A 392 17.47 53.49 46.50
N ALA A 393 16.14 53.52 46.64
CA ALA A 393 15.45 54.58 47.38
C ALA A 393 15.88 54.64 48.84
N THR A 394 16.01 53.48 49.50
CA THR A 394 16.47 53.39 50.89
C THR A 394 17.90 53.91 51.02
N SER A 395 18.81 53.52 50.11
CA SER A 395 20.19 54.00 50.10
C SER A 395 20.30 55.51 49.88
N LEU A 396 19.50 56.09 48.97
CA LEU A 396 19.50 57.53 48.72
C LEU A 396 19.00 58.32 49.94
N ILE A 397 17.97 57.84 50.64
CA ILE A 397 17.39 58.55 51.79
C ILE A 397 18.26 58.41 53.04
N THR A 398 18.86 57.24 53.27
CA THR A 398 19.63 56.95 54.49
C THR A 398 21.13 57.25 54.38
N GLY A 399 21.65 57.40 53.16
CA GLY A 399 23.08 57.57 52.89
C GLY A 399 23.57 59.02 52.79
N HIS A 400 22.69 60.01 52.86
CA HIS A 400 23.07 61.43 52.83
C HIS A 400 23.24 61.98 54.25
N SER A 401 24.40 62.58 54.53
CA SER A 401 24.70 63.30 55.77
C SER A 401 24.95 64.77 55.45
N GLY A 402 24.16 65.67 56.04
CA GLY A 402 24.19 67.11 55.78
C GLY A 402 22.85 67.67 55.29
N GLY A 403 22.85 68.96 54.94
CA GLY A 403 21.67 69.72 54.51
C GLY A 403 21.22 70.75 55.54
N TYR A 404 20.62 71.84 55.06
CA TYR A 404 20.14 72.95 55.91
C TYR A 404 18.62 72.96 55.92
N VAL A 405 18.03 72.77 57.10
CA VAL A 405 16.57 72.87 57.28
C VAL A 405 16.22 74.32 57.60
N VAL A 406 15.46 74.95 56.72
CA VAL A 406 15.02 76.34 56.89
C VAL A 406 13.51 76.38 57.04
N LEU A 407 13.06 76.98 58.15
CA LEU A 407 11.67 77.39 58.34
C LEU A 407 11.54 78.82 57.86
N ASN A 408 10.75 79.05 56.81
CA ASN A 408 10.66 80.36 56.18
C ASN A 408 9.23 80.92 56.24
N PRO A 409 9.02 82.14 56.80
CA PRO A 409 9.92 82.85 57.71
C PRO A 409 10.10 82.09 59.05
N ALA A 410 11.13 82.41 59.82
CA ALA A 410 11.48 81.66 61.04
C ALA A 410 10.38 81.64 62.12
N GLU A 411 9.58 82.71 62.22
CA GLU A 411 8.39 82.77 63.07
C GLU A 411 7.13 82.63 62.22
N LYS A 412 6.26 81.65 62.57
CA LYS A 412 5.06 81.26 61.79
C LYS A 412 5.40 80.88 60.34
N PRO A 413 6.19 79.81 60.15
CA PRO A 413 6.66 79.41 58.82
C PRO A 413 5.50 79.01 57.91
N GLN A 414 5.56 79.49 56.67
CA GLN A 414 4.65 79.07 55.60
C GLN A 414 5.19 77.84 54.84
N GLU A 415 6.48 77.56 54.99
CA GLU A 415 7.15 76.46 54.30
C GLU A 415 8.32 75.89 55.09
N ILE A 416 8.63 74.63 54.80
CA ILE A 416 9.80 73.90 55.24
C ILE A 416 10.69 73.66 54.02
N LEU A 417 11.97 74.00 54.14
CA LEU A 417 12.95 73.85 53.08
C LEU A 417 14.10 72.96 53.56
N ILE A 418 14.57 72.07 52.69
CA ILE A 418 15.82 71.33 52.88
C ILE A 418 16.74 71.71 51.72
N LEU A 419 17.85 72.36 52.05
CA LEU A 419 18.79 72.95 51.09
C LEU A 419 20.12 72.20 51.10
N ASP A 420 20.81 72.21 49.97
CA ASP A 420 22.20 71.76 49.84
C ASP A 420 23.26 72.84 50.15
N ALA A 421 22.84 74.09 50.37
CA ALA A 421 23.68 75.23 50.74
C ALA A 421 23.10 76.04 51.93
N PRO A 422 23.91 76.86 52.64
CA PRO A 422 23.47 77.56 53.86
C PRO A 422 22.44 78.67 53.62
N THR A 423 22.37 79.21 52.40
CA THR A 423 21.49 80.31 52.02
C THR A 423 20.56 79.90 50.87
N LEU A 424 19.42 80.57 50.72
CA LEU A 424 18.42 80.26 49.69
C LEU A 424 18.93 80.59 48.28
N GLU A 425 19.75 81.62 48.16
CA GLU A 425 20.31 82.10 46.92
C GLU A 425 21.40 81.18 46.35
N GLU A 426 22.11 80.46 47.23
CA GLU A 426 23.18 79.52 46.85
C GLU A 426 22.68 78.08 46.67
N ALA A 427 21.48 77.77 47.16
CA ALA A 427 20.93 76.43 47.10
C ALA A 427 20.52 76.06 45.66
N VAL A 428 20.94 74.88 45.21
CA VAL A 428 20.64 74.33 43.89
C VAL A 428 19.66 73.16 44.02
N ASN A 429 19.86 72.30 45.01
CA ASN A 429 18.98 71.18 45.31
C ASN A 429 18.10 71.52 46.51
N VAL A 430 16.80 71.71 46.25
CA VAL A 430 15.84 72.20 47.24
C VAL A 430 14.65 71.25 47.33
N TRP A 431 14.44 70.66 48.50
CA TRP A 431 13.13 70.14 48.86
C TRP A 431 12.32 71.23 49.52
N ARG A 432 11.10 71.46 49.04
CA ARG A 432 10.16 72.45 49.58
C ARG A 432 8.86 71.79 49.95
N TRP A 433 8.33 72.15 51.11
CA TRP A 433 7.02 71.71 51.57
C TRP A 433 6.23 72.88 52.15
N ASN A 434 5.05 73.14 51.59
CA ASN A 434 4.09 74.13 52.11
C ASN A 434 2.65 73.64 51.91
N SER A 435 1.66 74.51 52.15
CA SER A 435 0.24 74.17 51.98
C SER A 435 -0.16 73.83 50.54
N GLY A 436 0.66 74.18 49.54
CA GLY A 436 0.47 73.87 48.12
C GLY A 436 0.98 72.49 47.71
N GLY A 437 1.85 71.85 48.50
CA GLY A 437 2.42 70.53 48.19
C GLY A 437 3.86 70.36 48.66
N LEU A 438 4.47 69.25 48.25
CA LEU A 438 5.89 68.96 48.42
C LEU A 438 6.56 68.78 47.06
N GLY A 439 7.77 69.28 46.90
CA GLY A 439 8.50 69.13 45.64
C GLY A 439 10.00 69.23 45.79
N TYR A 440 10.69 68.64 44.83
CA TYR A 440 12.14 68.73 44.66
C TYR A 440 12.47 69.56 43.42
N SER A 441 13.38 70.52 43.59
CA SER A 441 14.00 71.26 42.50
C SER A 441 15.51 71.02 42.51
N SER A 442 16.08 70.79 41.33
CA SER A 442 17.54 70.76 41.09
C SER A 442 18.05 72.08 40.49
N THR A 443 17.21 73.12 40.45
CA THR A 443 17.52 74.43 39.86
C THR A 443 17.36 75.59 40.85
N GLY A 444 17.31 75.27 42.15
CA GLY A 444 17.26 76.23 43.26
C GLY A 444 15.85 76.58 43.76
N TYR A 445 15.78 77.48 44.75
CA TYR A 445 14.54 77.79 45.48
C TYR A 445 13.40 78.36 44.61
N ASN A 446 13.73 79.20 43.62
CA ASN A 446 12.77 79.76 42.66
C ASN A 446 12.75 78.97 41.33
N GLY A 447 13.35 77.78 41.31
CA GLY A 447 13.47 76.92 40.14
C GLY A 447 12.22 76.07 39.86
N GLU A 448 12.29 75.26 38.80
CA GLU A 448 11.21 74.35 38.43
C GLU A 448 11.17 73.12 39.35
N TYR A 449 9.97 72.67 39.72
CA TYR A 449 9.74 71.50 40.58
C TYR A 449 9.26 70.31 39.74
N ALA A 450 10.20 69.68 39.02
CA ALA A 450 9.91 68.56 38.11
C ALA A 450 9.50 67.26 38.82
N LEU A 451 9.78 67.14 40.13
CA LEU A 451 9.24 66.10 40.99
C LEU A 451 8.39 66.75 42.09
N ALA A 452 7.07 66.57 42.06
CA ALA A 452 6.17 67.19 43.02
C ALA A 452 4.91 66.35 43.31
N MET A 453 4.40 66.49 44.52
CA MET A 453 3.04 66.08 44.90
C MET A 453 2.28 67.31 45.36
N THR A 454 1.27 67.70 44.60
CA THR A 454 0.54 68.97 44.79
C THR A 454 -0.79 68.77 45.50
N MET A 455 -1.28 69.82 46.16
CA MET A 455 -2.50 69.77 46.99
C MET A 455 -3.79 69.45 46.21
N ASP A 456 -3.78 69.60 44.89
CA ASP A 456 -4.89 69.24 43.99
C ASP A 456 -4.87 67.75 43.59
N GLY A 457 -3.93 66.96 44.12
CA GLY A 457 -3.86 65.51 43.94
C GLY A 457 -3.01 65.06 42.75
N ALA A 458 -2.32 65.97 42.07
CA ALA A 458 -1.41 65.61 40.99
C ALA A 458 -0.05 65.11 41.52
N ILE A 459 0.50 64.12 40.81
CA ILE A 459 1.90 63.69 40.96
C ILE A 459 2.62 64.08 39.67
N VAL A 460 3.59 64.98 39.78
CA VAL A 460 4.45 65.40 38.67
C VAL A 460 5.77 64.65 38.82
N ALA A 461 6.09 63.78 37.87
CA ALA A 461 7.33 63.02 37.84
C ALA A 461 7.61 62.52 36.42
N ASP A 462 8.88 62.53 36.00
CA ASP A 462 9.32 61.92 34.74
C ASP A 462 9.29 60.39 34.78
N PHE A 463 9.48 59.80 35.97
CA PHE A 463 9.48 58.35 36.19
C PHE A 463 8.77 57.99 37.50
N ILE A 464 7.91 56.96 37.46
CA ILE A 464 7.23 56.40 38.63
C ILE A 464 7.52 54.90 38.68
N ASN A 465 8.31 54.45 39.65
CA ASN A 465 8.53 53.02 39.93
C ASN A 465 7.44 52.53 40.88
N ALA A 466 6.45 51.80 40.35
CA ALA A 466 5.37 51.21 41.14
C ALA A 466 5.40 49.66 41.05
N GLY A 467 5.03 48.97 42.13
CA GLY A 467 4.92 47.51 42.14
C GLY A 467 3.73 47.00 41.31
N ILE A 468 2.53 47.52 41.60
CA ILE A 468 1.31 47.29 40.80
C ILE A 468 0.57 48.62 40.69
N LEU A 469 0.29 49.05 39.46
CA LEU A 469 -0.57 50.19 39.18
C LEU A 469 -1.88 49.65 38.59
N ASN A 470 -2.99 49.73 39.33
CA ASN A 470 -4.29 49.28 38.83
C ASN A 470 -4.84 50.30 37.82
N GLY A 471 -4.88 49.91 36.55
CA GLY A 471 -5.20 50.80 35.43
C GLY A 471 -6.67 51.00 35.10
N ALA A 472 -7.61 50.49 35.91
CA ALA A 472 -9.05 50.47 35.56
C ALA A 472 -9.68 51.85 35.27
N LEU A 473 -9.05 52.94 35.70
CA LEU A 473 -9.51 54.33 35.51
C LEU A 473 -8.44 55.25 34.89
N LEU A 474 -7.39 54.68 34.26
CA LEU A 474 -6.39 55.49 33.55
C LEU A 474 -7.00 56.04 32.26
N GLN A 475 -7.10 57.37 32.15
CA GLN A 475 -7.59 58.03 30.94
C GLN A 475 -6.53 57.95 29.84
N ALA A 476 -6.75 57.00 28.92
CA ALA A 476 -5.85 56.66 27.83
C ALA A 476 -5.93 57.68 26.69
N ASP A 477 -5.07 58.69 26.70
CA ASP A 477 -4.77 59.51 25.51
C ASP A 477 -3.30 59.99 25.44
N SER A 478 -2.51 59.82 26.52
CA SER A 478 -1.09 60.22 26.60
C SER A 478 -0.10 59.05 26.78
N VAL A 479 -0.55 57.80 26.81
CA VAL A 479 0.34 56.63 26.86
C VAL A 479 0.87 56.34 25.45
N GLN A 480 2.05 56.88 25.09
CA GLN A 480 2.74 56.44 23.88
C GLN A 480 3.30 55.02 24.08
N ALA A 481 2.63 54.06 23.44
CA ALA A 481 2.88 52.63 23.52
C ALA A 481 4.17 52.14 22.82
N SER A 482 5.24 52.95 22.78
CA SER A 482 6.51 52.53 22.19
C SER A 482 7.25 51.49 23.05
N SER A 483 6.97 51.43 24.37
CA SER A 483 7.78 50.65 25.32
C SER A 483 7.02 49.53 26.06
N ILE A 484 5.71 49.35 25.84
CA ILE A 484 4.94 48.30 26.54
C ILE A 484 5.16 46.88 25.95
N SER A 485 5.87 46.73 24.82
CA SER A 485 5.97 45.40 24.21
C SER A 485 7.21 45.16 23.34
N GLN A 486 8.37 45.77 23.56
CA GLN A 486 9.52 45.47 22.68
C GLN A 486 9.99 44.02 22.88
N GLU A 487 10.03 43.53 24.10
CA GLU A 487 10.30 42.11 24.40
C GLU A 487 9.14 41.20 23.98
N TYR A 488 7.89 41.57 24.21
CA TYR A 488 6.75 40.76 23.77
C TYR A 488 6.62 40.73 22.23
N LYS A 489 6.85 41.85 21.53
CA LYS A 489 6.95 41.86 20.05
C LYS A 489 8.16 41.08 19.58
N THR A 490 9.31 41.18 20.22
CA THR A 490 10.51 40.41 19.83
C THR A 490 10.30 38.92 20.08
N ALA A 491 9.68 38.54 21.19
CA ALA A 491 9.31 37.16 21.52
C ALA A 491 8.28 36.62 20.54
N VAL A 492 7.19 37.36 20.29
CA VAL A 492 6.17 36.97 19.30
C VAL A 492 6.74 36.95 17.89
N THR A 493 7.62 37.88 17.51
CA THR A 493 8.26 37.89 16.18
C THR A 493 9.27 36.75 16.06
N ASN A 494 9.99 36.41 17.13
CA ASN A 494 10.90 35.25 17.16
C ASN A 494 10.14 33.94 17.18
N GLU A 495 9.05 33.82 17.94
CA GLU A 495 8.17 32.63 17.92
C GLU A 495 7.49 32.48 16.56
N ILE A 496 6.98 33.56 15.96
CA ILE A 496 6.48 33.55 14.59
C ILE A 496 7.61 33.16 13.63
N GLY A 497 8.84 33.66 13.81
CA GLY A 497 9.99 33.30 12.99
C GLY A 497 10.40 31.82 13.12
N VAL A 498 10.39 31.28 14.34
CA VAL A 498 10.66 29.87 14.65
C VAL A 498 9.52 28.98 14.14
N ALA A 499 8.26 29.38 14.32
CA ALA A 499 7.09 28.70 13.76
C ALA A 499 7.12 28.72 12.23
N THR A 500 7.47 29.85 11.62
CA THR A 500 7.64 29.97 10.16
C THR A 500 8.77 29.07 9.67
N SER A 501 9.93 29.08 10.34
CA SER A 501 11.08 28.24 9.98
C SER A 501 10.79 26.74 10.15
N SER A 502 10.09 26.35 11.20
CA SER A 502 9.70 24.95 11.45
C SER A 502 8.62 24.48 10.47
N VAL A 503 7.66 25.35 10.11
CA VAL A 503 6.71 25.08 9.03
C VAL A 503 7.43 24.96 7.68
N GLU A 504 8.38 25.84 7.39
CA GLU A 504 9.15 25.82 6.14
C GLU A 504 10.05 24.57 6.06
N GLN A 505 10.71 24.19 7.15
CA GLN A 505 11.44 22.91 7.24
C GLN A 505 10.51 21.70 7.11
N ALA A 506 9.31 21.75 7.69
CA ALA A 506 8.32 20.70 7.51
C ALA A 506 7.82 20.61 6.07
N PHE A 507 7.67 21.73 5.37
CA PHE A 507 7.36 21.77 3.94
C PHE A 507 8.50 21.22 3.09
N ILE A 508 9.76 21.57 3.38
CA ILE A 508 10.93 21.03 2.70
C ILE A 508 11.04 19.52 2.91
N ALA A 509 10.89 19.04 4.15
CA ALA A 509 10.91 17.61 4.46
C ALA A 509 9.74 16.86 3.79
N ALA A 510 8.56 17.47 3.73
CA ALA A 510 7.41 16.91 3.03
C ALA A 510 7.63 16.86 1.51
N ASP A 511 8.26 17.89 0.93
CA ASP A 511 8.60 17.95 -0.49
C ASP A 511 9.68 16.92 -0.86
N GLU A 512 10.75 16.80 -0.05
CA GLU A 512 11.77 15.77 -0.23
C GLU A 512 11.18 14.36 -0.09
N HIS A 513 10.28 14.15 0.86
CA HIS A 513 9.56 12.89 1.01
C HIS A 513 8.65 12.62 -0.20
N LEU A 514 7.92 13.63 -0.69
CA LEU A 514 7.09 13.51 -1.90
C LEU A 514 7.97 13.14 -3.12
N LEU A 515 9.12 13.80 -3.28
CA LEU A 515 10.07 13.54 -4.35
C LEU A 515 10.64 12.10 -4.28
N SER A 516 10.94 11.63 -3.07
CA SER A 516 11.38 10.25 -2.81
C SER A 516 10.29 9.23 -3.17
N VAL A 517 9.04 9.49 -2.77
CA VAL A 517 7.88 8.65 -3.13
C VAL A 517 7.67 8.63 -4.64
N ILE A 518 7.75 9.77 -5.32
CA ILE A 518 7.64 9.86 -6.78
C ILE A 518 8.72 9.00 -7.46
N LYS A 519 9.99 9.14 -7.04
CA LYS A 519 11.10 8.31 -7.56
C LYS A 519 10.90 6.81 -7.28
N GLY A 520 10.37 6.47 -6.11
CA GLY A 520 10.03 5.09 -5.76
C GLY A 520 8.96 4.51 -6.68
N ILE A 521 7.87 5.26 -6.90
CA ILE A 521 6.79 4.89 -7.82
C ILE A 521 7.32 4.74 -9.25
N GLU A 522 8.16 5.67 -9.70
CA GLU A 522 8.78 5.63 -11.02
C GLU A 522 9.65 4.38 -11.20
N THR A 523 10.44 4.02 -10.18
CA THR A 523 11.27 2.80 -10.18
C THR A 523 10.42 1.53 -10.26
N VAL A 524 9.30 1.48 -9.51
CA VAL A 524 8.36 0.35 -9.55
C VAL A 524 7.73 0.23 -10.93
N PHE A 525 7.26 1.34 -11.52
CA PHE A 525 6.68 1.31 -12.86
C PHE A 525 7.68 0.88 -13.94
N TYR A 526 8.93 1.34 -13.87
CA TYR A 526 9.96 0.88 -14.80
C TYR A 526 10.23 -0.63 -14.65
N GLY A 527 10.28 -1.16 -13.43
CA GLY A 527 10.45 -2.60 -13.18
C GLY A 527 9.25 -3.44 -13.63
N ASP A 528 8.02 -2.94 -13.45
CA ASP A 528 6.81 -3.61 -13.92
C ASP A 528 6.76 -3.66 -15.46
N ILE A 529 7.19 -2.59 -16.13
CA ILE A 529 7.30 -2.54 -17.61
C ILE A 529 8.32 -3.58 -18.10
N GLU A 530 9.51 -3.63 -17.50
CA GLU A 530 10.55 -4.62 -17.86
C GLU A 530 10.06 -6.07 -17.66
N THR A 531 9.30 -6.30 -16.59
CA THR A 531 8.68 -7.60 -16.29
C THR A 531 7.60 -7.95 -17.34
N LEU A 532 6.79 -6.98 -17.76
CA LEU A 532 5.80 -7.16 -18.80
C LEU A 532 6.44 -7.45 -20.17
N GLU A 533 7.49 -6.72 -20.55
CA GLU A 533 8.25 -6.95 -21.79
C GLU A 533 8.86 -8.35 -21.82
N THR A 534 9.43 -8.80 -20.70
CA THR A 534 9.94 -10.17 -20.54
C THR A 534 8.82 -11.20 -20.67
N THR A 535 7.67 -10.95 -20.05
CA THR A 535 6.51 -11.86 -20.11
C THR A 535 5.97 -11.97 -21.53
N ILE A 536 5.81 -10.84 -22.24
CA ILE A 536 5.40 -10.80 -23.66
C ILE A 536 6.36 -11.62 -24.52
N SER A 537 7.68 -11.40 -24.38
CA SER A 537 8.69 -12.15 -25.12
C SER A 537 8.58 -13.67 -24.88
N THR A 538 8.31 -14.11 -23.64
CA THR A 538 8.12 -15.55 -23.35
C THR A 538 6.82 -16.11 -23.91
N LEU A 539 5.76 -15.31 -23.99
CA LEU A 539 4.48 -15.71 -24.58
C LEU A 539 4.62 -15.86 -26.10
N GLU A 540 5.31 -14.94 -26.77
CA GLU A 540 5.62 -15.03 -28.20
C GLU A 540 6.38 -16.32 -28.52
N GLN A 541 7.46 -16.62 -27.79
CA GLN A 541 8.22 -17.88 -27.96
C GLN A 541 7.36 -19.13 -27.75
N LYS A 542 6.44 -19.11 -26.78
CA LYS A 542 5.51 -20.22 -26.55
C LYS A 542 4.51 -20.38 -27.69
N ILE A 543 3.96 -19.28 -28.22
CA ILE A 543 3.04 -19.29 -29.36
C ILE A 543 3.74 -19.86 -30.60
N ASP A 544 4.98 -19.45 -30.87
CA ASP A 544 5.78 -19.95 -31.98
C ASP A 544 6.03 -21.47 -31.85
N SER A 545 6.44 -21.92 -30.65
CA SER A 545 6.66 -23.35 -30.40
C SER A 545 5.38 -24.18 -30.52
N LEU A 546 4.24 -23.64 -30.09
CA LEU A 546 2.94 -24.31 -30.17
C LEU A 546 2.48 -24.41 -31.63
N THR A 547 2.68 -23.36 -32.41
CA THR A 547 2.41 -23.31 -33.87
C THR A 547 3.26 -24.36 -34.59
N LEU A 548 4.55 -24.44 -34.28
CA LEU A 548 5.43 -25.46 -34.84
C LEU A 548 4.97 -26.88 -34.48
N SER A 549 4.57 -27.11 -33.22
CA SER A 549 4.07 -28.42 -32.76
C SER A 549 2.77 -28.84 -33.47
N TYR A 550 1.87 -27.89 -33.72
CA TYR A 550 0.63 -28.14 -34.45
C TYR A 550 0.90 -28.51 -35.91
N THR A 551 1.86 -27.84 -36.54
CA THR A 551 2.26 -28.09 -37.93
C THR A 551 2.90 -29.48 -38.11
N THR A 552 3.63 -29.98 -37.11
CA THR A 552 4.22 -31.34 -37.14
C THR A 552 3.22 -32.49 -37.02
N LYS A 553 1.95 -32.22 -36.66
CA LYS A 553 0.90 -33.25 -36.52
C LYS A 553 0.20 -33.63 -37.84
N THR A 554 0.41 -32.90 -38.92
CA THR A 554 -0.11 -33.22 -40.26
C THR A 554 1.03 -33.60 -41.20
N THR A 555 1.31 -34.89 -41.34
CA THR A 555 2.25 -35.40 -42.34
C THR A 555 1.68 -35.12 -43.74
N GLY A 556 2.14 -34.05 -44.40
CA GLY A 556 1.73 -33.68 -45.77
C GLY A 556 1.50 -32.19 -46.06
N GLY A 557 1.79 -31.25 -45.16
CA GLY A 557 1.61 -29.82 -45.44
C GLY A 557 0.14 -29.36 -45.32
N ILE A 558 -0.13 -28.08 -45.60
CA ILE A 558 -1.41 -27.41 -45.30
C ILE A 558 -2.21 -27.01 -46.56
N ASN A 559 -1.80 -27.47 -47.74
CA ASN A 559 -2.37 -27.04 -49.01
C ASN A 559 -3.72 -27.72 -49.27
N ASN A 560 -4.76 -26.95 -49.58
CA ASN A 560 -6.06 -27.52 -49.94
C ASN A 560 -6.12 -28.04 -51.39
N ILE A 561 -5.11 -27.74 -52.22
CA ILE A 561 -5.03 -28.17 -53.62
C ILE A 561 -4.19 -29.45 -53.72
N ARG A 562 -4.79 -30.51 -54.26
CA ARG A 562 -4.13 -31.81 -54.45
C ARG A 562 -3.22 -31.84 -55.67
N ASN A 563 -2.09 -32.53 -55.57
CA ASN A 563 -1.07 -32.62 -56.62
C ASN A 563 -0.81 -31.25 -57.28
N SER A 564 -0.63 -30.23 -56.44
CA SER A 564 -0.77 -28.82 -56.81
C SER A 564 0.30 -28.27 -57.76
N SER A 565 1.36 -29.02 -57.99
CA SER A 565 2.42 -28.69 -58.98
C SER A 565 2.73 -29.83 -59.94
N GLY A 566 1.88 -30.87 -59.99
CA GLY A 566 2.07 -31.99 -60.93
C GLY A 566 3.22 -32.95 -60.58
N LEU A 567 3.66 -32.98 -59.32
CA LEU A 567 4.68 -33.92 -58.84
C LEU A 567 4.26 -35.39 -59.02
N ASN A 568 2.95 -35.66 -59.00
CA ASN A 568 2.40 -36.97 -59.36
C ASN A 568 1.92 -37.06 -60.83
N GLY A 569 2.53 -36.30 -61.74
CA GLY A 569 2.04 -36.23 -63.12
C GLY A 569 0.74 -35.44 -63.23
N VAL A 570 0.04 -35.58 -64.36
CA VAL A 570 -1.34 -35.10 -64.50
C VAL A 570 -2.27 -36.21 -64.01
N SER A 571 -2.51 -36.23 -62.69
CA SER A 571 -3.31 -37.25 -61.99
C SER A 571 -4.82 -37.03 -62.16
N ASP A 572 -5.62 -37.99 -61.70
CA ASP A 572 -7.09 -37.86 -61.66
C ASP A 572 -7.61 -36.80 -60.67
N ASP A 573 -6.72 -36.16 -59.90
CA ASP A 573 -7.08 -35.02 -59.04
C ASP A 573 -7.39 -33.76 -59.88
N TRP A 574 -7.06 -33.78 -61.18
CA TRP A 574 -7.28 -32.69 -62.10
C TRP A 574 -8.15 -33.11 -63.29
N SER A 575 -9.13 -32.27 -63.64
CA SER A 575 -9.88 -32.35 -64.89
C SER A 575 -9.22 -31.44 -65.94
N TYR A 576 -8.95 -31.93 -67.14
CA TYR A 576 -8.31 -31.11 -68.17
C TYR A 576 -8.88 -31.35 -69.57
N THR A 577 -8.70 -30.35 -70.43
CA THR A 577 -8.98 -30.41 -71.87
C THR A 577 -7.71 -30.07 -72.65
N GLY A 578 -7.63 -30.47 -73.92
CA GLY A 578 -6.45 -30.20 -74.74
C GLY A 578 -5.22 -30.99 -74.29
N SER A 579 -4.04 -30.39 -74.40
CA SER A 579 -2.78 -31.03 -74.03
C SER A 579 -2.23 -30.42 -72.75
N VAL A 580 -2.20 -31.21 -71.67
CA VAL A 580 -1.57 -30.84 -70.39
C VAL A 580 -0.51 -31.89 -70.04
N VAL A 581 0.67 -31.44 -69.64
CA VAL A 581 1.75 -32.30 -69.16
C VAL A 581 2.35 -31.73 -67.88
N ALA A 582 2.74 -32.60 -66.95
CA ALA A 582 3.53 -32.21 -65.79
C ALA A 582 5.02 -32.50 -66.06
N GLN A 583 5.91 -31.58 -65.66
CA GLN A 583 7.33 -31.65 -66.00
C GLN A 583 8.21 -31.10 -64.87
N GLN A 584 9.32 -31.81 -64.58
CA GLN A 584 10.37 -31.41 -63.63
C GLN A 584 11.64 -31.01 -64.39
N THR A 585 11.53 -29.96 -65.22
CA THR A 585 12.68 -29.45 -66.00
C THR A 585 13.61 -28.59 -65.14
N ALA A 586 14.84 -28.31 -65.60
CA ALA A 586 15.75 -27.37 -64.93
C ALA A 586 15.10 -25.99 -64.70
N ASP A 587 14.22 -25.55 -65.60
CA ASP A 587 13.46 -24.32 -65.45
C ASP A 587 12.43 -24.39 -64.31
N ALA A 588 11.80 -25.54 -64.07
CA ALA A 588 10.90 -25.75 -62.93
C ALA A 588 11.70 -25.79 -61.62
N VAL A 589 12.77 -26.60 -61.57
CA VAL A 589 13.64 -26.76 -60.39
C VAL A 589 14.24 -25.43 -59.92
N ASN A 590 14.63 -24.56 -60.86
CA ASN A 590 15.27 -23.29 -60.51
C ASN A 590 14.30 -22.17 -60.14
N ASN A 591 13.01 -22.25 -60.51
CA ASN A 591 12.08 -21.12 -60.37
C ASN A 591 10.84 -21.42 -59.51
N THR A 592 10.64 -22.68 -59.11
CA THR A 592 9.47 -23.13 -58.34
C THR A 592 9.91 -23.83 -57.05
N ALA A 593 9.13 -23.70 -55.99
CA ALA A 593 9.40 -24.35 -54.70
C ALA A 593 9.21 -25.87 -54.76
N SER A 594 8.26 -26.32 -55.57
CA SER A 594 8.00 -27.75 -55.81
C SER A 594 9.02 -28.43 -56.73
N GLY A 595 9.76 -27.65 -57.52
CA GLY A 595 10.61 -28.16 -58.61
C GLY A 595 9.85 -28.80 -59.78
N SER A 596 8.53 -28.60 -59.85
CA SER A 596 7.64 -29.18 -60.85
C SER A 596 6.65 -28.14 -61.39
N MET A 597 6.11 -28.37 -62.58
CA MET A 597 5.10 -27.48 -63.19
C MET A 597 4.13 -28.24 -64.09
N PHE A 598 2.96 -27.65 -64.33
CA PHE A 598 2.08 -28.01 -65.43
C PHE A 598 2.36 -27.12 -66.65
N ARG A 599 2.42 -27.73 -67.83
CA ARG A 599 2.47 -27.05 -69.13
C ARG A 599 1.22 -27.40 -69.93
N LEU A 600 0.42 -26.38 -70.25
CA LEU A 600 -0.82 -26.50 -71.01
C LEU A 600 -0.63 -26.01 -72.45
N ARG A 601 -1.34 -26.61 -73.41
CA ARG A 601 -1.46 -26.17 -74.81
C ARG A 601 -2.90 -26.40 -75.30
N VAL A 602 -3.53 -25.33 -75.77
CA VAL A 602 -4.92 -25.25 -76.27
C VAL A 602 -5.89 -26.05 -75.38
N GLY A 603 -6.13 -25.57 -74.16
CA GLY A 603 -6.91 -26.32 -73.19
C GLY A 603 -6.96 -25.70 -71.80
N THR A 604 -7.62 -26.40 -70.90
CA THR A 604 -7.83 -26.02 -69.50
C THR A 604 -7.36 -27.11 -68.56
N LEU A 605 -7.00 -26.73 -67.33
CA LEU A 605 -6.67 -27.59 -66.21
C LEU A 605 -7.45 -27.08 -65.00
N SER A 606 -8.25 -27.93 -64.37
CA SER A 606 -9.20 -27.52 -63.35
C SER A 606 -9.30 -28.51 -62.19
N GLN A 607 -9.45 -28.00 -60.97
CA GLN A 607 -9.70 -28.79 -59.77
C GLN A 607 -10.81 -28.15 -58.93
N GLU A 608 -11.76 -28.97 -58.49
CA GLU A 608 -12.71 -28.59 -57.44
C GLU A 608 -12.05 -28.84 -56.08
N ILE A 609 -12.02 -27.80 -55.25
CA ILE A 609 -11.30 -27.78 -53.98
C ILE A 609 -12.31 -27.60 -52.86
N THR A 610 -12.26 -28.47 -51.85
CA THR A 610 -13.09 -28.37 -50.66
C THR A 610 -12.58 -27.25 -49.75
N VAL A 611 -13.48 -26.36 -49.34
CA VAL A 611 -13.22 -25.24 -48.43
C VAL A 611 -14.35 -25.13 -47.40
N LEU A 612 -14.15 -24.36 -46.34
CA LEU A 612 -15.18 -24.09 -45.33
C LEU A 612 -15.90 -22.79 -45.65
N GLN A 613 -17.23 -22.85 -45.83
CA GLN A 613 -18.05 -21.68 -46.10
C GLN A 613 -17.85 -20.59 -45.02
N GLY A 614 -17.71 -19.33 -45.46
CA GLY A 614 -17.53 -18.17 -44.58
C GLY A 614 -16.11 -17.99 -44.05
N LYS A 615 -15.19 -18.91 -44.31
CA LYS A 615 -13.77 -18.75 -43.97
C LYS A 615 -13.02 -18.01 -45.07
N GLU A 616 -11.98 -17.29 -44.65
CA GLU A 616 -11.09 -16.57 -45.56
C GLU A 616 -9.95 -17.50 -46.00
N TYR A 617 -9.61 -17.45 -47.29
CA TYR A 617 -8.53 -18.23 -47.89
C TYR A 617 -7.65 -17.34 -48.76
N THR A 618 -6.36 -17.67 -48.82
CA THR A 618 -5.40 -17.05 -49.72
C THR A 618 -4.87 -18.09 -50.72
N LEU A 619 -5.14 -17.86 -52.00
CA LEU A 619 -4.55 -18.59 -53.13
C LEU A 619 -3.26 -17.91 -53.55
N THR A 620 -2.19 -18.67 -53.74
CA THR A 620 -0.94 -18.23 -54.38
C THR A 620 -0.53 -19.23 -55.45
N PHE A 621 0.14 -18.77 -56.51
CA PHE A 621 0.73 -19.63 -57.53
C PHE A 621 1.77 -18.87 -58.34
N LYS A 622 2.58 -19.61 -59.08
CA LYS A 622 3.50 -19.07 -60.08
C LYS A 622 2.99 -19.38 -61.48
N ALA A 623 3.08 -18.40 -62.37
CA ALA A 623 2.76 -18.59 -63.77
C ALA A 623 3.84 -17.98 -64.67
N LYS A 624 4.03 -18.61 -65.83
CA LYS A 624 4.87 -18.14 -66.94
C LYS A 624 4.16 -18.44 -68.25
N ARG A 625 4.17 -17.50 -69.19
CA ARG A 625 3.47 -17.62 -70.48
C ARG A 625 4.44 -17.63 -71.66
N GLY A 626 4.40 -18.68 -72.48
CA GLY A 626 5.23 -18.84 -73.67
C GLY A 626 4.55 -18.43 -74.98
N THR A 627 3.48 -17.62 -74.92
CA THR A 627 2.57 -17.40 -76.06
C THR A 627 1.94 -16.01 -76.02
N ALA A 628 1.56 -15.47 -77.19
CA ALA A 628 0.75 -14.26 -77.30
C ALA A 628 -0.76 -14.53 -77.20
N ASN A 629 -1.17 -15.80 -77.26
CA ASN A 629 -2.57 -16.21 -77.06
C ASN A 629 -2.99 -16.02 -75.59
N ARG A 630 -4.29 -15.86 -75.35
CA ARG A 630 -4.84 -15.66 -74.00
C ARG A 630 -4.48 -16.83 -73.10
N CYS A 631 -3.83 -16.52 -72.00
CA CYS A 631 -3.56 -17.41 -70.88
C CYS A 631 -4.20 -16.84 -69.62
N TYR A 632 -4.84 -17.68 -68.82
CA TYR A 632 -5.52 -17.25 -67.62
C TYR A 632 -5.46 -18.27 -66.49
N VAL A 633 -5.61 -17.78 -65.27
CA VAL A 633 -5.91 -18.53 -64.06
C VAL A 633 -7.04 -17.81 -63.35
N LEU A 634 -8.14 -18.52 -63.12
CA LEU A 634 -9.31 -18.01 -62.43
C LEU A 634 -9.69 -18.92 -61.27
N ILE A 635 -10.42 -18.36 -60.31
CA ILE A 635 -11.13 -19.12 -59.29
C ILE A 635 -12.63 -18.83 -59.40
N ASN A 636 -13.46 -19.87 -59.46
CA ASN A 636 -14.91 -19.77 -59.31
C ASN A 636 -15.26 -19.94 -57.83
N ASN A 637 -15.86 -18.91 -57.23
CA ASN A 637 -16.29 -18.91 -55.84
C ASN A 637 -17.80 -18.64 -55.76
N GLY A 638 -18.59 -19.69 -55.55
CA GLY A 638 -20.05 -19.59 -55.47
C GLY A 638 -20.71 -19.08 -56.75
N GLY A 639 -20.17 -19.44 -57.92
CA GLY A 639 -20.67 -19.00 -59.23
C GLY A 639 -20.00 -17.74 -59.78
N ASN A 640 -19.13 -17.08 -59.01
CA ASN A 640 -18.39 -15.89 -59.45
C ASN A 640 -16.97 -16.23 -59.89
N ASP A 641 -16.65 -16.02 -61.17
CA ASP A 641 -15.30 -16.15 -61.70
C ASP A 641 -14.45 -14.93 -61.37
N THR A 642 -13.33 -15.15 -60.70
CA THR A 642 -12.31 -14.12 -60.43
C THR A 642 -11.02 -14.49 -61.14
N PHE A 643 -10.64 -13.70 -62.16
CA PHE A 643 -9.38 -13.89 -62.90
C PHE A 643 -8.21 -13.29 -62.11
N ILE A 644 -7.33 -14.14 -61.58
CA ILE A 644 -6.12 -13.72 -60.85
C ILE A 644 -4.98 -13.42 -61.85
N PHE A 645 -4.98 -14.13 -62.97
CA PHE A 645 -4.08 -13.97 -64.09
C PHE A 645 -4.92 -14.05 -65.37
N ASP A 646 -4.84 -13.03 -66.24
CA ASP A 646 -5.47 -13.05 -67.56
C ASP A 646 -4.70 -12.12 -68.49
N GLU A 647 -3.86 -12.70 -69.34
CA GLU A 647 -2.90 -11.92 -70.11
C GLU A 647 -2.81 -12.39 -71.57
N GLN A 648 -2.53 -11.45 -72.48
CA GLN A 648 -2.46 -11.63 -73.94
C GLN A 648 -1.21 -10.96 -74.55
N ALA A 649 -0.05 -11.14 -73.92
CA ALA A 649 1.25 -10.71 -74.45
C ALA A 649 2.29 -11.80 -74.19
N ILE A 650 3.49 -11.78 -74.80
CA ILE A 650 4.54 -12.77 -74.49
C ILE A 650 5.28 -12.33 -73.22
N ASN A 651 5.49 -13.22 -72.24
CA ASN A 651 6.35 -12.98 -71.07
C ASN A 651 6.90 -14.31 -70.54
N ASN A 652 8.15 -14.60 -70.90
CA ASN A 652 8.84 -15.84 -70.53
C ASN A 652 9.47 -15.80 -69.12
N THR A 653 9.00 -14.92 -68.25
CA THR A 653 9.46 -14.81 -66.87
C THR A 653 8.41 -15.37 -65.92
N TRP A 654 8.86 -16.11 -64.91
CA TRP A 654 7.99 -16.56 -63.82
C TRP A 654 7.61 -15.38 -62.92
N ALA A 655 6.32 -15.24 -62.65
CA ALA A 655 5.79 -14.31 -61.67
C ALA A 655 4.87 -15.03 -60.69
N GLU A 656 4.86 -14.56 -59.45
CA GLU A 656 3.92 -15.01 -58.42
C GLU A 656 2.66 -14.16 -58.46
N TYR A 657 1.51 -14.84 -58.38
CA TYR A 657 0.18 -14.25 -58.34
C TYR A 657 -0.55 -14.75 -57.10
N TYR A 658 -1.46 -13.94 -56.58
CA TYR A 658 -2.24 -14.29 -55.40
C TYR A 658 -3.61 -13.64 -55.36
N LEU A 659 -4.52 -14.23 -54.59
CA LEU A 659 -5.84 -13.69 -54.29
C LEU A 659 -6.29 -14.15 -52.90
N THR A 660 -6.75 -13.22 -52.08
CA THR A 660 -7.44 -13.51 -50.82
C THR A 660 -8.94 -13.34 -51.02
N PHE A 661 -9.74 -14.32 -50.57
CA PHE A 661 -11.19 -14.31 -50.74
C PHE A 661 -11.89 -15.05 -49.58
N THR A 662 -13.15 -14.72 -49.33
CA THR A 662 -14.02 -15.48 -48.41
C THR A 662 -14.80 -16.53 -49.19
N ALA A 663 -14.74 -17.80 -48.76
CA ALA A 663 -15.43 -18.91 -49.41
C ALA A 663 -16.97 -18.74 -49.34
N ALA A 664 -17.61 -18.64 -50.50
CA ALA A 664 -19.06 -18.45 -50.61
C ALA A 664 -19.85 -19.75 -50.35
N GLY A 665 -19.22 -20.91 -50.54
CA GLY A 665 -19.78 -22.23 -50.30
C GLY A 665 -18.73 -23.21 -49.77
N ASN A 666 -19.02 -24.51 -49.85
CA ASN A 666 -18.11 -25.57 -49.37
C ASN A 666 -17.09 -26.03 -50.44
N THR A 667 -17.19 -25.49 -51.66
CA THR A 667 -16.25 -25.77 -52.75
C THR A 667 -15.93 -24.50 -53.52
N VAL A 668 -14.73 -24.48 -54.08
CA VAL A 668 -14.28 -23.50 -55.09
C VAL A 668 -13.62 -24.24 -56.24
N THR A 669 -13.67 -23.68 -57.45
CA THR A 669 -13.04 -24.30 -58.62
C THR A 669 -11.88 -23.44 -59.10
N LEU A 670 -10.66 -23.97 -59.06
CA LEU A 670 -9.49 -23.35 -59.66
C LEU A 670 -9.35 -23.82 -61.11
N THR A 671 -9.17 -22.90 -62.05
CA THR A 671 -8.95 -23.23 -63.46
C THR A 671 -7.81 -22.43 -64.05
N ALA A 672 -6.82 -23.11 -64.63
CA ALA A 672 -5.81 -22.54 -65.51
C ALA A 672 -6.12 -22.88 -66.97
N GLY A 673 -5.91 -21.97 -67.90
CA GLY A 673 -6.24 -22.22 -69.31
C GLY A 673 -5.44 -21.38 -70.29
N THR A 674 -5.30 -21.91 -71.51
CA THR A 674 -4.71 -21.22 -72.65
C THR A 674 -5.48 -21.52 -73.92
N THR A 675 -5.71 -20.50 -74.73
CA THR A 675 -6.35 -20.62 -76.05
C THR A 675 -5.37 -21.02 -77.16
N GLY A 676 -4.06 -21.05 -76.87
CA GLY A 676 -3.02 -21.30 -77.86
C GLY A 676 -1.86 -22.13 -77.32
N TYR A 677 -0.64 -21.60 -77.44
CA TYR A 677 0.56 -22.31 -77.01
C TYR A 677 0.77 -22.25 -75.49
N TYR A 678 2.02 -22.43 -75.04
CA TYR A 678 2.32 -22.88 -73.69
C TYR A 678 1.99 -21.86 -72.60
N LEU A 679 1.13 -22.28 -71.68
CA LEU A 679 1.02 -21.72 -70.33
C LEU A 679 1.72 -22.66 -69.36
N TYR A 680 2.58 -22.13 -68.51
CA TYR A 680 3.25 -22.85 -67.44
C TYR A 680 2.70 -22.34 -66.10
N VAL A 681 2.23 -23.25 -65.26
CA VAL A 681 1.74 -22.94 -63.90
C VAL A 681 2.34 -23.91 -62.90
N ALA A 682 2.68 -23.41 -61.73
CA ALA A 682 3.32 -24.16 -60.67
C ALA A 682 2.99 -23.57 -59.29
N ASP A 683 3.32 -24.33 -58.24
CA ASP A 683 3.24 -23.93 -56.85
C ASP A 683 1.85 -23.41 -56.44
N PHE A 684 0.77 -24.04 -56.95
CA PHE A 684 -0.57 -23.69 -56.48
C PHE A 684 -0.68 -23.97 -54.98
N MET A 685 -1.06 -22.97 -54.20
CA MET A 685 -1.16 -23.07 -52.75
C MET A 685 -2.41 -22.33 -52.28
N LEU A 686 -3.34 -23.06 -51.66
CA LEU A 686 -4.55 -22.50 -51.06
C LEU A 686 -4.62 -22.86 -49.58
N ALA A 687 -4.52 -21.87 -48.70
CA ALA A 687 -4.57 -22.04 -47.26
C ALA A 687 -5.59 -21.10 -46.60
N GLU A 688 -6.14 -21.51 -45.45
CA GLU A 688 -7.04 -20.66 -44.64
C GLU A 688 -6.25 -19.47 -44.05
N GLY A 689 -6.82 -18.27 -44.12
CA GLY A 689 -6.26 -17.02 -43.59
C GLY A 689 -5.92 -15.97 -44.66
N SER A 690 -5.60 -14.76 -44.21
CA SER A 690 -5.27 -13.59 -45.04
C SER A 690 -3.82 -13.55 -45.53
N GLN A 691 -2.95 -14.36 -44.95
CA GLN A 691 -1.51 -14.32 -45.22
C GLN A 691 -1.13 -15.31 -46.32
N LYS A 692 -0.20 -14.89 -47.19
CA LYS A 692 0.46 -15.79 -48.13
C LYS A 692 1.24 -16.86 -47.37
N GLN A 693 1.17 -18.10 -47.84
CA GLN A 693 1.93 -19.22 -47.30
C GLN A 693 2.92 -19.72 -48.35
N ASN A 694 4.08 -20.20 -47.90
CA ASN A 694 5.00 -20.92 -48.78
C ASN A 694 4.35 -22.20 -49.29
N TRP A 695 4.65 -22.59 -50.53
CA TRP A 695 4.09 -23.80 -51.10
C TRP A 695 4.46 -25.05 -50.29
N THR A 696 3.45 -25.86 -49.98
CA THR A 696 3.61 -27.23 -49.47
C THR A 696 2.72 -28.18 -50.29
N PRO A 697 2.97 -29.50 -50.26
CA PRO A 697 2.00 -30.49 -50.70
C PRO A 697 0.67 -30.41 -49.92
N ALA A 698 -0.36 -31.11 -50.40
CA ALA A 698 -1.61 -31.26 -49.67
C ALA A 698 -1.48 -32.29 -48.54
N PRO A 699 -2.27 -32.17 -47.45
CA PRO A 699 -2.25 -33.15 -46.35
C PRO A 699 -2.28 -34.59 -46.86
N ASN A 700 -1.40 -35.44 -46.32
CA ASN A 700 -1.17 -36.83 -46.72
C ASN A 700 -0.57 -37.04 -48.13
N GLU A 701 -0.01 -36.02 -48.78
CA GLU A 701 0.81 -36.16 -49.98
C GLU A 701 2.31 -36.11 -49.64
N ILE A 702 3.05 -37.13 -50.06
CA ILE A 702 4.52 -37.13 -50.08
C ILE A 702 4.96 -37.54 -51.47
N TYR A 703 5.49 -36.59 -52.24
CA TYR A 703 6.01 -36.84 -53.58
C TYR A 703 7.49 -36.50 -53.64
N THR A 704 8.29 -37.53 -53.91
CA THR A 704 9.72 -37.46 -54.20
C THR A 704 9.97 -38.10 -55.57
N GLU A 705 11.20 -38.07 -56.06
CA GLU A 705 11.56 -38.68 -57.34
C GLU A 705 11.20 -40.17 -57.41
N ASN A 706 11.41 -40.91 -56.31
CA ASN A 706 11.27 -42.37 -56.26
C ASN A 706 10.09 -42.85 -55.41
N VAL A 707 9.51 -42.00 -54.57
CA VAL A 707 8.44 -42.38 -53.64
C VAL A 707 7.29 -41.40 -53.77
N LYS A 708 6.10 -41.94 -54.04
CA LYS A 708 4.84 -41.21 -54.11
C LYS A 708 3.85 -41.83 -53.13
N ILE A 709 3.39 -41.04 -52.18
CA ILE A 709 2.40 -41.43 -51.17
C ILE A 709 1.26 -40.43 -51.28
N ASP A 710 0.05 -40.94 -51.51
CA ASP A 710 -1.17 -40.15 -51.49
C ASP A 710 -2.38 -41.01 -51.09
N ARG A 711 -3.59 -40.48 -51.23
CA ARG A 711 -4.84 -41.19 -50.93
C ARG A 711 -5.03 -42.50 -51.70
N ARG A 712 -4.32 -42.70 -52.82
CA ARG A 712 -4.39 -43.92 -53.63
C ARG A 712 -3.49 -45.01 -53.05
N GLY A 713 -2.49 -44.64 -52.27
CA GLY A 713 -1.56 -45.56 -51.62
C GLY A 713 -0.11 -45.14 -51.78
N ILE A 714 0.79 -46.11 -51.82
CA ILE A 714 2.24 -45.92 -51.92
C ILE A 714 2.71 -46.48 -53.25
N ASN A 715 3.38 -45.67 -54.05
CA ASN A 715 4.10 -46.09 -55.25
C ASN A 715 5.59 -45.76 -55.09
N ILE A 716 6.44 -46.78 -55.17
CA ILE A 716 7.89 -46.66 -55.13
C ILE A 716 8.45 -47.09 -56.47
N THR A 717 9.12 -46.19 -57.17
CA THR A 717 9.79 -46.46 -58.44
C THR A 717 11.30 -46.39 -58.25
N ASN A 718 12.03 -47.30 -58.89
CA ASN A 718 13.48 -47.25 -59.01
C ASN A 718 13.86 -47.43 -60.49
N SER A 719 14.36 -46.37 -61.10
CA SER A 719 14.72 -46.32 -62.52
C SER A 719 15.93 -47.20 -62.85
N GLU A 720 16.93 -47.29 -61.97
CA GLU A 720 18.14 -48.11 -62.16
C GLU A 720 17.81 -49.61 -62.27
N SER A 721 16.91 -50.09 -61.42
CA SER A 721 16.45 -51.49 -61.39
C SER A 721 15.20 -51.75 -62.22
N SER A 722 14.65 -50.72 -62.88
CA SER A 722 13.36 -50.80 -63.61
C SER A 722 12.23 -51.43 -62.78
N THR A 723 12.24 -51.21 -61.47
CA THR A 723 11.29 -51.82 -60.52
C THR A 723 10.26 -50.78 -60.05
N GLU A 724 9.01 -51.20 -59.95
CA GLU A 724 7.90 -50.40 -59.42
C GLU A 724 7.13 -51.23 -58.37
N THR A 725 6.99 -50.71 -57.15
CA THR A 725 6.19 -51.32 -56.08
C THR A 725 4.98 -50.45 -55.81
N ILE A 726 3.79 -51.03 -55.89
CA ILE A 726 2.50 -50.36 -55.71
C ILE A 726 1.79 -51.02 -54.53
N ILE A 727 1.37 -50.22 -53.56
CA ILE A 727 0.53 -50.63 -52.44
C ILE A 727 -0.69 -49.72 -52.47
N ASP A 728 -1.84 -50.24 -52.88
CA ASP A 728 -3.09 -49.51 -52.90
C ASP A 728 -4.21 -50.28 -52.17
N HIS A 729 -5.42 -49.73 -52.17
CA HIS A 729 -6.59 -50.35 -51.53
C HIS A 729 -7.07 -51.63 -52.23
N THR A 730 -6.52 -51.97 -53.40
CA THR A 730 -6.90 -53.13 -54.21
C THR A 730 -5.86 -54.24 -54.15
N GLN A 731 -4.57 -53.91 -54.11
CA GLN A 731 -3.49 -54.88 -54.18
C GLN A 731 -2.14 -54.36 -53.66
N PHE A 732 -1.27 -55.30 -53.34
CA PHE A 732 0.17 -55.12 -53.34
C PHE A 732 0.74 -55.67 -54.65
N ALA A 733 1.42 -54.87 -55.45
CA ALA A 733 1.99 -55.27 -56.73
C ALA A 733 3.46 -54.86 -56.86
N VAL A 734 4.27 -55.72 -57.46
CA VAL A 734 5.63 -55.40 -57.90
C VAL A 734 5.72 -55.62 -59.39
N LYS A 735 6.24 -54.64 -60.12
CA LYS A 735 6.53 -54.71 -61.54
C LYS A 735 8.03 -54.60 -61.77
N HIS A 736 8.51 -55.28 -62.81
CA HIS A 736 9.87 -55.16 -63.32
C HIS A 736 9.83 -54.97 -64.84
N ALA A 737 10.47 -53.92 -65.33
CA ALA A 737 10.44 -53.49 -66.74
C ALA A 737 9.00 -53.37 -67.29
N GLY A 738 8.07 -52.85 -66.47
CA GLY A 738 6.66 -52.66 -66.81
C GLY A 738 5.78 -53.91 -66.71
N ALA A 739 6.35 -55.11 -66.54
CA ALA A 739 5.59 -56.34 -66.36
C ALA A 739 5.38 -56.66 -64.88
N VAL A 740 4.15 -57.03 -64.48
CA VAL A 740 3.85 -57.50 -63.11
C VAL A 740 4.61 -58.80 -62.83
N VAL A 741 5.37 -58.82 -61.74
CA VAL A 741 6.14 -60.00 -61.29
C VAL A 741 5.57 -60.61 -60.01
N LEU A 742 4.90 -59.81 -59.19
CA LEU A 742 4.18 -60.22 -57.99
C LEU A 742 2.92 -59.37 -57.85
N THR A 743 1.81 -60.02 -57.51
CA THR A 743 0.58 -59.35 -57.07
C THR A 743 -0.04 -60.15 -55.94
N VAL A 744 -0.46 -59.48 -54.88
CA VAL A 744 -1.18 -60.03 -53.73
C VAL A 744 -2.45 -59.20 -53.54
N ASN A 745 -3.61 -59.84 -53.66
CA ASN A 745 -4.89 -59.24 -53.29
C ASN A 745 -5.74 -60.26 -52.52
N LYS A 746 -6.96 -59.86 -52.12
CA LYS A 746 -7.85 -60.70 -51.30
C LYS A 746 -8.29 -62.02 -51.97
N ASP A 747 -8.27 -62.09 -53.30
CA ASP A 747 -8.85 -63.21 -54.06
C ASP A 747 -7.74 -64.08 -54.72
N LEU A 748 -6.58 -63.51 -55.04
CA LEU A 748 -5.51 -64.18 -55.79
C LEU A 748 -4.13 -63.58 -55.48
N THR A 749 -3.14 -64.47 -55.30
CA THR A 749 -1.72 -64.14 -55.35
C THR A 749 -1.12 -64.68 -56.65
N THR A 750 -0.49 -63.81 -57.44
CA THR A 750 0.20 -64.20 -58.68
C THR A 750 1.70 -63.92 -58.55
N LEU A 751 2.52 -64.92 -58.85
CA LEU A 751 3.97 -64.86 -58.87
C LEU A 751 4.47 -65.31 -60.25
N ARG A 752 5.33 -64.51 -60.89
CA ARG A 752 5.83 -64.85 -62.24
C ARG A 752 6.95 -65.90 -62.22
N LYS A 753 7.80 -65.89 -61.18
CA LYS A 753 8.87 -66.86 -60.95
C LYS A 753 9.14 -66.94 -59.44
N THR A 754 9.16 -68.14 -58.89
CA THR A 754 9.39 -68.38 -57.46
C THR A 754 10.45 -69.46 -57.29
N GLU A 755 11.39 -69.23 -56.39
CA GLU A 755 12.35 -70.22 -55.89
C GLU A 755 12.17 -70.31 -54.38
N VAL A 756 12.01 -71.52 -53.84
CA VAL A 756 11.87 -71.77 -52.40
C VAL A 756 13.13 -72.44 -51.90
N THR A 757 13.84 -71.80 -50.98
CA THR A 757 15.18 -72.23 -50.57
C THR A 757 15.19 -73.26 -49.44
N ASP A 758 14.17 -73.28 -48.58
CA ASP A 758 14.07 -74.22 -47.45
C ASP A 758 12.85 -75.16 -47.60
N GLU A 759 11.66 -74.72 -47.20
CA GLU A 759 10.44 -75.55 -47.22
C GLU A 759 9.24 -74.75 -47.74
N LEU A 760 8.43 -75.36 -48.62
CA LEU A 760 7.12 -74.86 -49.02
C LEU A 760 6.04 -75.77 -48.45
N THR A 761 5.33 -75.31 -47.42
CA THR A 761 4.14 -76.02 -46.93
C THR A 761 2.91 -75.58 -47.71
N VAL A 762 2.25 -76.53 -48.36
CA VAL A 762 0.98 -76.33 -49.07
C VAL A 762 -0.12 -77.11 -48.32
N GLY A 763 -1.37 -76.62 -48.34
CA GLY A 763 -2.54 -77.30 -47.75
C GLY A 763 -2.77 -78.71 -48.31
N LYS A 764 -3.82 -79.42 -47.87
CA LYS A 764 -4.01 -80.81 -48.32
C LYS A 764 -4.31 -80.81 -49.82
N GLY A 765 -3.37 -81.31 -50.62
CA GLY A 765 -3.51 -81.34 -52.07
C GLY A 765 -3.92 -82.72 -52.60
N LYS A 766 -4.63 -82.73 -53.73
CA LYS A 766 -4.78 -83.90 -54.61
C LYS A 766 -4.11 -83.60 -55.95
N PHE A 767 -3.26 -84.50 -56.38
CA PHE A 767 -2.69 -84.48 -57.72
C PHE A 767 -3.65 -85.12 -58.71
N VAL A 768 -3.98 -84.41 -59.79
CA VAL A 768 -4.84 -84.89 -60.87
C VAL A 768 -4.00 -84.99 -62.15
N PRO A 769 -3.74 -86.21 -62.65
CA PRO A 769 -3.02 -86.39 -63.92
C PRO A 769 -3.83 -85.84 -65.10
N GLN A 770 -3.18 -85.07 -65.98
CA GLN A 770 -3.72 -84.60 -67.25
C GLN A 770 -2.90 -85.18 -68.41
N SER A 771 -3.47 -85.17 -69.62
CA SER A 771 -2.80 -85.66 -70.83
C SER A 771 -1.51 -84.91 -71.19
N ALA A 772 -1.30 -83.71 -70.64
CA ALA A 772 -0.11 -82.88 -70.87
C ALA A 772 0.52 -82.32 -69.57
N GLY A 773 0.25 -82.93 -68.41
CA GLY A 773 0.82 -82.44 -67.15
C GLY A 773 0.17 -83.00 -65.88
N LEU A 774 0.45 -82.34 -64.76
CA LEU A 774 -0.07 -82.67 -63.43
C LEU A 774 -0.75 -81.42 -62.86
N ASP A 775 -2.05 -81.47 -62.60
CA ASP A 775 -2.73 -80.41 -61.86
C ASP A 775 -2.63 -80.69 -60.36
N ILE A 776 -2.39 -79.65 -59.56
CA ILE A 776 -2.45 -79.70 -58.10
C ILE A 776 -3.73 -79.00 -57.66
N VAL A 777 -4.67 -79.75 -57.07
CA VAL A 777 -5.93 -79.23 -56.55
C VAL A 777 -5.85 -79.20 -55.03
N LEU A 778 -6.05 -78.04 -54.41
CA LEU A 778 -6.19 -77.93 -52.96
C LEU A 778 -7.56 -78.50 -52.54
N LEU A 779 -7.58 -79.36 -51.53
CA LEU A 779 -8.77 -80.07 -51.03
C LEU A 779 -9.46 -79.33 -49.87
N ASP A 780 -9.05 -78.08 -49.63
CA ASP A 780 -9.44 -77.26 -48.51
C ASP A 780 -10.56 -76.28 -48.91
#